data_AF-A0A9X3ESB2-F1
#
_entry.id   AF-A0A9X3ESB2-F1
#
_cell.length_a   1.000
_cell.length_b   1.000
_cell.length_c   1.000
_cell.angle_alpha   90.00
_cell.angle_beta   90.00
_cell.angle_gamma   90.00
#
_symmetry.space_group_name_H-M   'P 1'
#
loop_
_entity.id
_entity.type
_entity.pdbx_description
1 polymer ?
#
loop_
_entity_poly.entity_id
_entity_poly.type
_entity_poly.pdbx_seq_one_letter_code
_entity_poly.pdbx_strand_id
1 'polypeptide(L)'
;MTHPEPSPDLILQLRRACDEANRAVIDAIEKYEGDLGEQASAIVDARREHFLDLCDTLAEALLRVGDTTDYRARYHADFSAYLRDWTDIIDDAVKFPSLRELSRRWDAGPNGSPHALPPIVAESDADPAAALDALLRELFSSTADLRIFLRYMPQGVELIQHVPGDNTPVAHAVFTACEVLRVRGLVREAVRRLAEHRPSQFELIRAVATRFAVDLPTVGPSTPPALPVPEPAAVAAPPVTPPSPSAPPTSPVRESPVDPPPPVMPPPTRERGAERPQDLRFPLLSELLSFPGGRWLLSGTAARVRRFGRAVTILYMLFGVVALALANAAGAACVKVVVDAGERSDWFIYGYLAELPHGLWYLTGAPLFLFAFGVFLQRATLYLKSAAETRRLEVAGSSDNGPRESAVVWYARINRRVFRVLTPLLSLLAATLVVYGEYQSWNHMVFGWVQARQAPLLEGYSLGELSAGGISPLPIEADLCPADRDDCFVRTITGGSRDEHQRGWFLPFVGIGLLIQTTFVFICLYAVAKLLFFIGVHVSAISEMGRLKLRLDFSDRNHRMGLGRLDEPLLAALWLAAIGGMWSCLVCLSNNEKGSRFFLAGPALVPANLSHGVGLFINVVLWIALFGVPIWYFDFACHQALARERRKLDQAHAEASADEKHGLEARLKLVDEQRARPHRLRLLLVGWSMIILSVLLPILLWVGSSWHPVEFLRGVLARRLPHGVCYILGHVPEIPRQPRA
;
A
#
# COMPACT_ATOMS: atom_id res chain seq x y z
N MET A 1 26.41 40.99 34.56
CA MET A 1 27.13 40.36 33.43
C MET A 1 26.08 39.70 32.56
N THR A 2 25.89 40.17 31.32
CA THR A 2 24.94 39.55 30.38
C THR A 2 25.56 38.28 29.83
N HIS A 3 25.04 37.12 30.22
CA HIS A 3 25.43 35.85 29.60
C HIS A 3 25.08 35.90 28.10
N PRO A 4 25.95 35.43 27.20
CA PRO A 4 25.66 35.41 25.78
C PRO A 4 24.41 34.58 25.48
N GLU A 5 23.63 34.99 24.47
CA GLU A 5 22.49 34.22 23.98
C GLU A 5 22.97 32.81 23.56
N PRO A 6 22.27 31.74 23.97
CA PRO A 6 22.63 30.39 23.61
C PRO A 6 22.46 30.17 22.11
N SER A 7 23.44 29.52 21.47
CA SER A 7 23.37 29.21 20.04
C SER A 7 22.21 28.26 19.71
N PRO A 8 21.61 28.35 18.50
CA PRO A 8 20.59 27.41 18.05
C PRO A 8 21.04 25.94 18.09
N ASP A 9 22.33 25.68 17.84
CA ASP A 9 22.92 24.34 17.90
C ASP A 9 22.92 23.78 19.33
N LEU A 10 23.20 24.62 20.34
CA LEU A 10 23.13 24.22 21.74
C LEU A 10 21.70 23.83 22.14
N ILE A 11 20.71 24.60 21.69
CA ILE A 11 19.28 24.30 21.96
C ILE A 11 18.87 22.98 21.30
N LEU A 12 19.32 22.75 20.07
CA LEU A 12 19.05 21.50 19.36
C LEU A 12 19.74 20.30 20.03
N GLN A 13 20.96 20.47 20.56
CA GLN A 13 21.68 19.44 21.30
C GLN A 13 20.98 19.10 22.62
N LEU A 14 20.63 20.12 23.42
CA LEU A 14 19.90 19.95 24.67
C LEU A 14 18.55 19.26 24.44
N ARG A 15 17.84 19.61 23.37
CA ARG A 15 16.60 18.93 22.98
C ARG A 15 16.82 17.44 22.71
N ARG A 16 17.82 17.08 21.91
CA ARG A 16 18.11 15.67 21.61
C ARG A 16 18.47 14.91 22.88
N ALA A 17 19.22 15.54 23.79
CA ALA A 17 19.55 14.97 25.09
C ALA A 17 18.30 14.72 25.95
N CYS A 18 17.37 15.69 26.02
CA CYS A 18 16.08 15.49 26.70
C CYS A 18 15.26 14.34 26.07
N ASP A 19 15.18 14.28 24.74
CA ASP A 19 14.44 13.22 24.03
C ASP A 19 15.07 11.82 24.24
N GLU A 20 16.38 11.74 24.39
CA GLU A 20 17.12 10.50 24.71
C GLU A 20 16.93 10.11 26.17
N ALA A 21 17.04 11.06 27.10
CA ALA A 21 16.84 10.82 28.53
C ALA A 21 15.39 10.41 28.85
N ASN A 22 14.38 11.04 28.22
CA ASN A 22 12.97 10.64 28.35
C ASN A 22 12.74 9.19 27.88
N ARG A 23 13.32 8.81 26.73
CA ARG A 23 13.26 7.42 26.26
C ARG A 23 13.93 6.47 27.25
N ALA A 24 15.07 6.87 27.83
CA ALA A 24 15.73 6.07 28.85
C ALA A 24 14.90 5.89 30.13
N VAL A 25 14.10 6.89 30.52
CA VAL A 25 13.13 6.79 31.63
C VAL A 25 12.00 5.83 31.28
N ILE A 26 11.37 5.98 30.11
CA ILE A 26 10.29 5.08 29.64
C ILE A 26 10.79 3.64 29.56
N ASP A 27 11.95 3.42 28.92
CA ASP A 27 12.57 2.10 28.81
C ASP A 27 12.89 1.51 30.20
N ALA A 28 13.26 2.33 31.18
CA ALA A 28 13.51 1.86 32.54
C ALA A 28 12.20 1.49 33.24
N ILE A 29 11.17 2.33 33.16
CA ILE A 29 9.85 2.06 33.73
C ILE A 29 9.30 0.76 33.13
N GLU A 30 9.23 0.64 31.79
CA GLU A 30 8.73 -0.56 31.12
C GLU A 30 9.55 -1.82 31.44
N LYS A 31 10.88 -1.67 31.63
CA LYS A 31 11.76 -2.79 31.97
C LYS A 31 11.56 -3.27 33.40
N TYR A 32 11.22 -2.39 34.33
CA TYR A 32 11.08 -2.67 35.75
C TYR A 32 9.61 -2.69 36.22
N GLU A 33 8.65 -2.61 35.29
CA GLU A 33 7.22 -2.66 35.57
C GLU A 33 6.82 -4.05 36.09
N GLY A 34 6.58 -4.14 37.40
CA GLY A 34 6.16 -5.37 38.09
C GLY A 34 7.14 -5.96 39.09
N ASP A 35 8.37 -5.42 39.21
CA ASP A 35 9.37 -5.86 40.20
C ASP A 35 10.27 -4.70 40.65
N LEU A 36 9.65 -3.71 41.31
CA LEU A 36 10.36 -2.56 41.88
C LEU A 36 11.03 -2.95 43.21
N GLY A 37 12.04 -3.82 43.13
CA GLY A 37 13.02 -3.92 44.21
C GLY A 37 13.72 -2.56 44.41
N GLU A 38 14.28 -2.29 45.60
CA GLU A 38 14.93 -1.00 45.92
C GLU A 38 15.92 -0.54 44.84
N GLN A 39 16.67 -1.49 44.26
CA GLN A 39 17.64 -1.20 43.20
C GLN A 39 16.99 -0.75 41.88
N ALA A 40 15.83 -1.31 41.53
CA ALA A 40 15.09 -0.92 40.32
C ALA A 40 14.47 0.47 40.48
N SER A 41 13.92 0.77 41.66
CA SER A 41 13.44 2.12 42.00
C SER A 41 14.57 3.14 41.89
N ALA A 42 15.72 2.87 42.52
CA ALA A 42 16.88 3.77 42.47
C ALA A 42 17.38 4.05 41.04
N ILE A 43 17.30 3.07 40.13
CA ILE A 43 17.68 3.26 38.72
C ILE A 43 16.67 4.13 37.97
N VAL A 44 15.37 3.91 38.19
CA VAL A 44 14.32 4.73 37.58
C VAL A 44 14.42 6.16 38.10
N ASP A 45 14.61 6.35 39.40
CA ASP A 45 14.74 7.65 40.05
C ASP A 45 15.96 8.40 39.53
N ALA A 46 17.13 7.76 39.45
CA ALA A 46 18.34 8.39 38.90
C ALA A 46 18.18 8.84 37.43
N ARG A 47 17.42 8.08 36.62
CA ARG A 47 17.14 8.45 35.22
C ARG A 47 16.13 9.58 35.13
N ARG A 48 15.12 9.60 36.00
CA ARG A 48 14.16 10.69 36.12
C ARG A 48 14.88 11.97 36.54
N GLU A 49 15.73 11.94 37.57
CA GLU A 49 16.58 13.06 37.99
C GLU A 49 17.42 13.60 36.82
N HIS A 50 18.13 12.73 36.10
CA HIS A 50 18.93 13.17 34.95
C HIS A 50 18.11 13.82 33.83
N PHE A 51 16.90 13.29 33.54
CA PHE A 51 16.00 13.91 32.56
C PHE A 51 15.52 15.28 33.01
N LEU A 52 15.22 15.45 34.31
CA LEU A 52 14.79 16.73 34.88
C LEU A 52 15.93 17.77 34.83
N ASP A 53 17.17 17.38 35.14
CA ASP A 53 18.35 18.29 35.03
C ASP A 53 18.56 18.81 33.59
N LEU A 54 18.40 17.94 32.59
CA LEU A 54 18.50 18.32 31.18
C LEU A 54 17.36 19.25 30.78
N CYS A 55 16.16 18.99 31.29
CA CYS A 55 14.99 19.83 31.09
C CYS A 55 15.19 21.23 31.67
N ASP A 56 15.73 21.34 32.88
CA ASP A 56 16.08 22.62 33.51
C ASP A 56 17.11 23.39 32.68
N THR A 57 18.16 22.69 32.24
CA THR A 57 19.21 23.29 31.40
C THR A 57 18.65 23.81 30.08
N LEU A 58 17.76 23.06 29.45
CA LEU A 58 17.06 23.47 28.23
C LEU A 58 16.14 24.66 28.49
N ALA A 59 15.40 24.65 29.60
CA ALA A 59 14.51 25.73 29.99
C ALA A 59 15.27 27.05 30.21
N GLU A 60 16.37 27.02 30.95
CA GLU A 60 17.24 28.19 31.15
C GLU A 60 17.86 28.70 29.85
N ALA A 61 18.19 27.80 28.91
CA ALA A 61 18.65 28.20 27.59
C ALA A 61 17.54 28.90 26.80
N LEU A 62 16.32 28.36 26.82
CA LEU A 62 15.16 28.94 26.11
C LEU A 62 14.73 30.28 26.69
N LEU A 63 14.81 30.49 28.00
CA LEU A 63 14.49 31.77 28.64
C LEU A 63 15.44 32.91 28.19
N ARG A 64 16.64 32.56 27.71
CA ARG A 64 17.63 33.52 27.22
C ARG A 64 17.49 33.86 25.73
N VAL A 65 16.57 33.23 25.00
CA VAL A 65 16.34 33.52 23.57
C VAL A 65 15.17 34.48 23.42
N GLY A 66 15.41 35.60 22.73
CA GLY A 66 14.49 36.74 22.63
C GLY A 66 13.13 36.45 21.97
N ASP A 67 13.04 35.51 21.03
CA ASP A 67 11.79 35.13 20.37
C ASP A 67 11.53 33.63 20.53
N THR A 68 10.78 33.28 21.57
CA THR A 68 10.55 31.88 21.96
C THR A 68 9.08 31.50 22.08
N THR A 69 8.15 32.31 21.58
CA THR A 69 6.71 32.12 21.78
C THR A 69 6.23 30.71 21.36
N ASP A 70 6.67 30.23 20.20
CA ASP A 70 6.38 28.88 19.69
C ASP A 70 7.06 27.76 20.49
N TYR A 71 8.28 28.01 20.96
CA TYR A 71 9.03 27.06 21.79
C TYR A 71 8.40 26.96 23.17
N ARG A 72 8.05 28.09 23.80
CA ARG A 72 7.44 28.15 25.13
C ARG A 72 6.11 27.43 25.17
N ALA A 73 5.22 27.65 24.20
CA ALA A 73 3.91 27.00 24.19
C ALA A 73 4.00 25.47 24.10
N ARG A 74 4.92 24.95 23.27
CA ARG A 74 5.13 23.51 23.11
C ARG A 74 5.73 22.87 24.36
N TYR A 75 6.83 23.43 24.84
CA TYR A 75 7.54 22.85 25.98
C TYR A 75 6.76 23.02 27.28
N HIS A 76 6.02 24.12 27.47
CA HIS A 76 5.17 24.31 28.64
C HIS A 76 4.06 23.24 28.73
N ALA A 77 3.45 22.86 27.61
CA ALA A 77 2.43 21.81 27.60
C ALA A 77 3.02 20.43 27.95
N ASP A 78 4.17 20.09 27.36
CA ASP A 78 4.88 18.85 27.65
C ASP A 78 5.36 18.83 29.12
N PHE A 79 5.95 19.93 29.62
CA PHE A 79 6.37 20.10 31.01
C PHE A 79 5.20 19.99 31.99
N SER A 80 4.08 20.65 31.70
CA SER A 80 2.87 20.56 32.53
C SER A 80 2.29 19.15 32.57
N ALA A 81 2.43 18.38 31.49
CA ALA A 81 2.04 16.97 31.48
C ALA A 81 2.96 16.13 32.38
N TYR A 82 4.29 16.29 32.28
CA TYR A 82 5.23 15.63 33.18
C TYR A 82 5.00 16.00 34.64
N LEU A 83 4.71 17.27 34.94
CA LEU A 83 4.43 17.73 36.29
C LEU A 83 3.17 17.10 36.90
N ARG A 84 2.18 16.74 36.07
CA ARG A 84 0.96 16.04 36.50
C ARG A 84 1.16 14.55 36.68
N ASP A 85 2.04 13.95 35.86
CA ASP A 85 2.19 12.50 35.83
C ASP A 85 3.21 11.99 36.87
N TRP A 86 4.15 12.81 37.33
CA TRP A 86 5.23 12.43 38.27
C TRP A 86 5.17 13.18 39.62
N THR A 87 3.97 13.27 40.19
CA THR A 87 3.71 14.04 41.43
C THR A 87 4.55 13.58 42.63
N ASP A 88 4.89 12.29 42.70
CA ASP A 88 5.67 11.63 43.74
C ASP A 88 7.10 12.17 43.89
N ILE A 89 7.72 12.58 42.78
CA ILE A 89 9.09 13.12 42.76
C ILE A 89 9.08 14.63 42.97
N ILE A 90 8.02 15.30 42.52
CA ILE A 90 7.91 16.77 42.51
C ILE A 90 7.49 17.34 43.87
N ASP A 91 6.88 16.53 44.73
CA ASP A 91 6.48 16.96 46.08
C ASP A 91 7.65 17.08 47.07
N ASP A 92 8.83 16.56 46.72
CA ASP A 92 10.07 16.88 47.43
C ASP A 92 10.61 18.25 46.99
N ALA A 93 10.08 19.30 47.63
CA ALA A 93 10.45 20.69 47.39
C ALA A 93 11.95 20.98 47.61
N VAL A 94 12.67 20.10 48.31
CA VAL A 94 14.12 20.22 48.54
C VAL A 94 14.91 19.74 47.32
N LYS A 95 14.38 18.75 46.56
CA LYS A 95 15.09 18.15 45.42
C LYS A 95 14.88 18.89 44.10
N PHE A 96 13.72 19.50 43.84
CA PHE A 96 13.42 20.12 42.54
C PHE A 96 12.89 21.57 42.62
N PRO A 97 13.58 22.49 43.31
CA PRO A 97 13.17 23.90 43.42
C PRO A 97 13.17 24.66 42.08
N SER A 98 13.98 24.22 41.13
CA SER A 98 14.19 24.82 39.80
C SER A 98 12.97 24.72 38.90
N LEU A 99 12.28 23.58 38.83
CA LEU A 99 11.13 23.37 37.91
C LEU A 99 9.89 24.18 38.31
N ARG A 100 9.60 24.28 39.62
CA ARG A 100 8.52 25.14 40.11
C ARG A 100 8.86 26.62 39.92
N GLU A 101 10.09 27.02 40.20
CA GLU A 101 10.53 28.41 39.95
C GLU A 101 10.62 28.71 38.45
N LEU A 102 10.95 27.74 37.60
CA LEU A 102 10.94 27.85 36.13
C LEU A 102 9.53 27.98 35.59
N SER A 103 8.58 27.16 36.05
CA SER A 103 7.15 27.33 35.73
C SER A 103 6.69 28.72 36.15
N ARG A 104 7.01 29.15 37.38
CA ARG A 104 6.66 30.47 37.89
C ARG A 104 7.29 31.61 37.08
N ARG A 105 8.56 31.46 36.65
CA ARG A 105 9.27 32.44 35.80
C ARG A 105 8.76 32.41 34.36
N TRP A 106 8.29 31.27 33.86
CA TRP A 106 7.63 31.15 32.57
C TRP A 106 6.27 31.83 32.58
N ASP A 107 5.49 31.61 33.63
CA ASP A 107 4.19 32.24 33.87
C ASP A 107 4.34 33.76 34.08
N ALA A 108 5.44 34.21 34.69
CA ALA A 108 5.75 35.63 34.92
C ALA A 108 6.26 36.38 33.68
N GLY A 109 6.57 35.69 32.57
CA GLY A 109 7.13 36.30 31.36
C GLY A 109 8.51 36.94 31.55
N PRO A 110 9.15 37.42 30.47
CA PRO A 110 10.53 37.96 30.52
C PRO A 110 10.66 39.26 31.33
N ASN A 111 9.55 39.93 31.68
CA ASN A 111 9.52 41.20 32.40
C ASN A 111 8.77 41.17 33.76
N GLY A 112 8.40 39.98 34.27
CA GLY A 112 7.72 39.86 35.57
C GLY A 112 6.23 40.24 35.58
N SER A 113 5.58 40.34 34.42
CA SER A 113 4.12 40.46 34.32
C SER A 113 3.50 39.07 34.15
N PRO A 114 2.61 38.62 35.07
CA PRO A 114 1.97 37.32 34.97
C PRO A 114 1.16 37.21 33.67
N HIS A 115 1.58 36.35 32.76
CA HIS A 115 0.71 35.82 31.73
C HIS A 115 -0.07 34.65 32.34
N ALA A 116 -1.11 34.98 33.11
CA ALA A 116 -2.11 34.00 33.48
C ALA A 116 -2.70 33.39 32.20
N LEU A 117 -2.57 32.07 32.02
CA LEU A 117 -3.38 31.31 31.06
C LEU A 117 -4.85 31.60 31.41
N PRO A 118 -5.63 32.29 30.55
CA PRO A 118 -6.98 32.64 30.92
C PRO A 118 -7.86 31.38 30.88
N PRO A 119 -8.80 31.23 31.82
CA PRO A 119 -9.86 30.24 31.69
C PRO A 119 -10.57 30.48 30.35
N ILE A 120 -10.77 29.40 29.58
CA ILE A 120 -11.20 29.36 28.17
C ILE A 120 -12.53 30.11 27.89
N VAL A 121 -13.22 30.66 28.91
CA VAL A 121 -14.53 31.31 28.75
C VAL A 121 -14.69 32.66 29.48
N ALA A 122 -13.70 33.19 30.21
CA ALA A 122 -13.92 34.47 30.92
C ALA A 122 -12.98 35.61 30.47
N GLU A 123 -13.58 36.56 29.75
CA GLU A 123 -13.28 38.01 29.81
C GLU A 123 -11.89 38.51 29.37
N SER A 124 -11.38 38.08 28.21
CA SER A 124 -10.31 38.83 27.53
C SER A 124 -10.74 39.19 26.11
N ASP A 125 -10.91 40.49 25.87
CA ASP A 125 -11.17 41.14 24.57
C ASP A 125 -10.00 41.04 23.58
N ALA A 126 -8.99 40.20 23.84
CA ALA A 126 -7.76 40.16 23.05
C ALA A 126 -7.76 39.05 21.98
N ASP A 127 -7.65 39.52 20.74
CA ASP A 127 -7.33 38.82 19.49
C ASP A 127 -8.37 37.80 18.94
N PRO A 128 -9.16 38.21 17.93
CA PRO A 128 -10.03 37.31 17.17
C PRO A 128 -9.28 36.09 16.60
N ALA A 129 -8.01 36.23 16.20
CA ALA A 129 -7.23 35.11 15.64
C ALA A 129 -7.02 33.97 16.66
N ALA A 130 -6.82 34.33 17.94
CA ALA A 130 -6.69 33.35 19.03
C ALA A 130 -8.00 32.57 19.26
N ALA A 131 -9.16 33.24 19.14
CA ALA A 131 -10.46 32.58 19.24
C ALA A 131 -10.71 31.57 18.11
N LEU A 132 -10.26 31.88 16.88
CA LEU A 132 -10.33 30.94 15.76
C LEU A 132 -9.36 29.77 15.93
N ASP A 133 -8.12 30.01 16.37
CA ASP A 133 -7.13 28.95 16.60
C ASP A 133 -7.63 27.96 17.67
N ALA A 134 -8.16 28.46 18.79
CA ALA A 134 -8.77 27.63 19.83
C ALA A 134 -9.94 26.79 19.29
N LEU A 135 -10.85 27.42 18.52
CA LEU A 135 -11.97 26.72 17.90
C LEU A 135 -11.50 25.60 16.95
N LEU A 136 -10.54 25.87 16.09
CA LEU A 136 -10.04 24.89 15.14
C LEU A 136 -9.28 23.74 15.83
N ARG A 137 -8.56 24.00 16.93
CA ARG A 137 -7.93 22.92 17.73
C ARG A 137 -8.95 22.01 18.37
N GLU A 138 -10.06 22.57 18.85
CA GLU A 138 -11.15 21.80 19.46
C GLU A 138 -11.92 20.97 18.41
N LEU A 139 -12.16 21.54 17.23
CA LEU A 139 -12.95 20.89 16.18
C LEU A 139 -12.21 19.83 15.36
N PHE A 140 -10.87 19.86 15.34
CA PHE A 140 -10.06 18.97 14.49
C PHE A 140 -9.04 18.17 15.31
N SER A 141 -9.20 16.85 15.32
CA SER A 141 -8.28 15.91 15.97
C SER A 141 -7.11 15.48 15.08
N SER A 142 -7.17 15.77 13.78
CA SER A 142 -6.12 15.42 12.82
C SER A 142 -5.89 16.50 11.76
N THR A 143 -4.66 16.60 11.26
CA THR A 143 -4.28 17.50 10.15
C THR A 143 -5.01 17.15 8.85
N ALA A 144 -5.33 15.86 8.62
CA ALA A 144 -6.09 15.42 7.47
C ALA A 144 -7.51 15.99 7.47
N ASP A 145 -8.20 15.96 8.62
CA ASP A 145 -9.57 16.48 8.75
C ASP A 145 -9.60 18.01 8.57
N LEU A 146 -8.62 18.72 9.12
CA LEU A 146 -8.46 20.16 8.91
C LEU A 146 -8.27 20.49 7.43
N ARG A 147 -7.38 19.76 6.73
CA ARG A 147 -7.13 19.96 5.30
C ARG A 147 -8.37 19.64 4.45
N ILE A 148 -9.17 18.65 4.83
CA ILE A 148 -10.45 18.36 4.17
C ILE A 148 -11.40 19.55 4.33
N PHE A 149 -11.55 20.10 5.53
CA PHE A 149 -12.36 21.29 5.77
C PHE A 149 -11.88 22.49 4.94
N LEU A 150 -10.57 22.79 4.96
CA LEU A 150 -10.00 23.90 4.19
C LEU A 150 -10.18 23.72 2.67
N ARG A 151 -10.41 22.51 2.17
CA ARG A 151 -10.71 22.27 0.75
C ARG A 151 -12.06 22.85 0.32
N TYR A 152 -13.00 22.96 1.24
CA TYR A 152 -14.33 23.50 1.02
C TYR A 152 -14.39 25.03 1.19
N MET A 153 -13.29 25.65 1.62
CA MET A 153 -13.16 27.10 1.69
C MET A 153 -12.96 27.71 0.30
N PRO A 154 -13.34 28.98 0.08
CA PRO A 154 -12.87 29.74 -1.07
C PRO A 154 -11.33 29.68 -1.13
N GLN A 155 -10.78 29.42 -2.32
CA GLN A 155 -9.33 29.22 -2.52
C GLN A 155 -8.76 27.98 -1.80
N GLY A 156 -9.58 26.96 -1.51
CA GLY A 156 -9.19 25.79 -0.73
C GLY A 156 -7.96 25.04 -1.24
N VAL A 157 -7.73 24.99 -2.56
CA VAL A 157 -6.52 24.37 -3.13
C VAL A 157 -5.25 25.14 -2.72
N GLU A 158 -5.31 26.48 -2.73
CA GLU A 158 -4.18 27.33 -2.36
C GLU A 158 -3.96 27.35 -0.84
N LEU A 159 -5.04 27.35 -0.05
CA LEU A 159 -4.97 27.24 1.41
C LEU A 159 -4.22 25.96 1.83
N ILE A 160 -4.57 24.82 1.22
CA ILE A 160 -3.98 23.51 1.52
C ILE A 160 -2.49 23.42 1.11
N GLN A 161 -2.05 24.21 0.13
CA GLN A 161 -0.63 24.27 -0.25
C GLN A 161 0.23 24.95 0.82
N HIS A 162 -0.35 25.84 1.63
CA HIS A 162 0.37 26.56 2.69
C HIS A 162 0.27 25.87 4.05
N VAL A 163 -0.74 25.01 4.25
CA VAL A 163 -0.86 24.19 5.45
C VAL A 163 0.07 22.97 5.36
N PRO A 164 0.80 22.60 6.43
CA PRO A 164 1.63 21.41 6.46
C PRO A 164 0.89 20.11 6.10
N GLY A 165 1.62 19.11 5.61
CA GLY A 165 1.05 17.82 5.19
C GLY A 165 0.61 16.93 6.37
N ASP A 166 -0.09 15.84 6.04
CA ASP A 166 -0.86 14.99 6.98
C ASP A 166 -0.08 14.42 8.18
N ASN A 167 1.25 14.34 8.12
CA ASN A 167 2.11 13.85 9.21
C ASN A 167 2.47 14.92 10.26
N THR A 168 1.98 16.15 10.09
CA THR A 168 2.29 17.27 10.99
C THR A 168 1.32 17.27 12.18
N PRO A 169 1.75 17.59 13.42
CA PRO A 169 0.84 17.76 14.54
C PRO A 169 -0.27 18.77 14.24
N VAL A 170 -1.52 18.43 14.58
CA VAL A 170 -2.71 19.24 14.24
C VAL A 170 -2.61 20.67 14.77
N ALA A 171 -2.01 20.86 15.96
CA ALA A 171 -1.72 22.16 16.54
C ALA A 171 -0.95 23.10 15.60
N HIS A 172 0.09 22.60 14.91
CA HIS A 172 0.90 23.40 14.00
C HIS A 172 0.17 23.66 12.67
N ALA A 173 -0.61 22.67 12.21
CA ALA A 173 -1.43 22.82 11.02
C ALA A 173 -2.57 23.84 11.23
N VAL A 174 -3.21 23.84 12.40
CA VAL A 174 -4.23 24.82 12.79
C VAL A 174 -3.66 26.22 12.86
N PHE A 175 -2.52 26.41 13.52
CA PHE A 175 -1.85 27.71 13.58
C PHE A 175 -1.57 28.27 12.18
N THR A 176 -0.98 27.44 11.31
CA THR A 176 -0.68 27.84 9.92
C THR A 176 -1.96 28.13 9.13
N ALA A 177 -3.01 27.34 9.33
CA ALA A 177 -4.30 27.58 8.70
C ALA A 177 -4.92 28.91 9.17
N CYS A 178 -4.88 29.23 10.46
CA CYS A 178 -5.35 30.51 10.99
C CYS A 178 -4.60 31.69 10.38
N GLU A 179 -3.28 31.62 10.30
CA GLU A 179 -2.46 32.68 9.69
C GLU A 179 -2.80 32.88 8.21
N VAL A 180 -2.93 31.80 7.45
CA VAL A 180 -3.28 31.88 6.02
C VAL A 180 -4.70 32.43 5.85
N LEU A 181 -5.67 31.98 6.66
CA LEU A 181 -7.04 32.50 6.64
C LEU A 181 -7.09 33.99 7.02
N ARG A 182 -6.28 34.42 7.98
CA ARG A 182 -6.15 35.82 8.43
C ARG A 182 -5.57 36.70 7.33
N VAL A 183 -4.42 36.32 6.77
CA VAL A 183 -3.74 37.04 5.68
C VAL A 183 -4.64 37.17 4.45
N ARG A 184 -5.47 36.16 4.17
CA ARG A 184 -6.39 36.16 3.03
C ARG A 184 -7.76 36.78 3.32
N GLY A 185 -8.03 37.25 4.54
CA GLY A 185 -9.32 37.83 4.91
C GLY A 185 -10.48 36.82 4.91
N LEU A 186 -10.20 35.53 5.06
CA LEU A 186 -11.16 34.42 4.96
C LEU A 186 -11.68 33.95 6.33
N VAL A 187 -11.31 34.60 7.42
CA VAL A 187 -11.68 34.20 8.79
C VAL A 187 -13.20 34.17 9.00
N ARG A 188 -13.94 35.20 8.56
CA ARG A 188 -15.40 35.25 8.69
C ARG A 188 -16.08 34.11 7.92
N GLU A 189 -15.60 33.84 6.71
CA GLU A 189 -16.10 32.74 5.89
C GLU A 189 -15.77 31.38 6.54
N ALA A 190 -14.62 31.24 7.17
CA ALA A 190 -14.23 29.99 7.84
C ALA A 190 -15.20 29.67 8.98
N VAL A 191 -15.53 30.65 9.81
CA VAL A 191 -16.50 30.49 10.90
C VAL A 191 -17.89 30.14 10.36
N ARG A 192 -18.34 30.80 9.27
CA ARG A 192 -19.62 30.49 8.61
C ARG A 192 -19.65 29.06 8.07
N ARG A 193 -18.58 28.61 7.40
CA ARG A 193 -18.45 27.25 6.85
C ARG A 193 -18.30 26.18 7.93
N LEU A 194 -17.67 26.49 9.06
CA LEU A 194 -17.64 25.57 10.21
C LEU A 194 -19.05 25.29 10.72
N ALA A 195 -19.91 26.32 10.82
CA ALA A 195 -21.30 26.15 11.25
C ALA A 195 -22.10 25.27 10.28
N GLU A 196 -21.88 25.42 8.98
CA GLU A 196 -22.48 24.55 7.95
C GLU A 196 -21.97 23.09 8.04
N HIS A 197 -20.67 22.89 8.28
CA HIS A 197 -20.03 21.57 8.22
C HIS A 197 -20.12 20.77 9.53
N ARG A 198 -20.30 21.44 10.68
CA ARG A 198 -20.32 20.83 12.02
C ARG A 198 -21.54 21.31 12.83
N PRO A 199 -22.78 21.01 12.40
CA PRO A 199 -23.98 21.50 13.08
C PRO A 199 -24.12 21.00 14.53
N SER A 200 -23.52 19.86 14.88
CA SER A 200 -23.49 19.36 16.26
C SER A 200 -22.65 20.20 17.22
N GLN A 201 -21.78 21.07 16.70
CA GLN A 201 -20.91 21.97 17.47
C GLN A 201 -21.35 23.43 17.34
N PHE A 202 -22.62 23.68 16.94
CA PHE A 202 -23.12 25.02 16.61
C PHE A 202 -22.97 26.02 17.76
N GLU A 203 -23.18 25.61 19.02
CA GLU A 203 -23.04 26.52 20.17
C GLU A 203 -21.59 26.98 20.38
N LEU A 204 -20.62 26.09 20.21
CA LEU A 204 -19.18 26.42 20.27
C LEU A 204 -18.80 27.39 19.14
N ILE A 205 -19.33 27.14 17.93
CA ILE A 205 -19.07 27.99 16.76
C ILE A 205 -19.80 29.34 16.89
N ARG A 206 -21.02 29.38 17.43
CA ARG A 206 -21.81 30.59 17.69
C ARG A 206 -21.09 31.54 18.65
N ALA A 207 -20.47 31.00 19.70
CA ALA A 207 -19.68 31.80 20.64
C ALA A 207 -18.56 32.57 19.92
N VAL A 208 -17.88 31.93 18.97
CA VAL A 208 -16.81 32.56 18.17
C VAL A 208 -17.39 33.47 17.08
N ALA A 209 -18.47 33.07 16.40
CA ALA A 209 -19.13 33.87 15.36
C ALA A 209 -19.63 35.22 15.87
N THR A 210 -20.16 35.25 17.11
CA THR A 210 -20.59 36.48 17.78
C THR A 210 -19.42 37.46 17.92
N ARG A 211 -18.21 36.97 18.24
CA ARG A 211 -16.99 37.80 18.34
C ARG A 211 -16.54 38.36 16.99
N PHE A 212 -16.82 37.65 15.90
CA PHE A 212 -16.45 38.07 14.54
C PHE A 212 -17.53 38.88 13.81
N ALA A 213 -18.68 39.14 14.45
CA ALA A 213 -19.87 39.69 13.83
C ALA A 213 -20.26 38.95 12.54
N VAL A 214 -20.24 37.61 12.61
CA VAL A 214 -20.61 36.72 11.49
C VAL A 214 -22.04 36.25 11.69
N ASP A 215 -22.91 36.62 10.75
CA ASP A 215 -24.27 36.08 10.69
C ASP A 215 -24.21 34.58 10.34
N LEU A 216 -24.54 33.74 11.32
CA LEU A 216 -24.62 32.30 11.10
C LEU A 216 -25.94 31.93 10.44
N PRO A 217 -25.95 31.00 9.46
CA PRO A 217 -27.19 30.53 8.86
C PRO A 217 -28.07 29.87 9.93
N THR A 218 -29.37 30.17 9.91
CA THR A 218 -30.37 29.46 10.72
C THR A 218 -30.32 27.97 10.39
N VAL A 219 -30.07 27.13 11.40
CA VAL A 219 -29.84 25.69 11.27
C VAL A 219 -31.06 25.02 10.62
N GLY A 220 -31.00 24.81 9.30
CA GLY A 220 -31.85 23.87 8.58
C GLY A 220 -31.09 22.56 8.31
N PRO A 221 -31.78 21.43 8.10
CA PRO A 221 -31.14 20.18 7.71
C PRO A 221 -30.50 20.35 6.33
N SER A 222 -29.19 20.63 6.28
CA SER A 222 -28.47 20.86 5.03
C SER A 222 -27.59 19.67 4.67
N THR A 223 -27.71 19.25 3.42
CA THR A 223 -26.83 18.28 2.76
C THR A 223 -25.48 18.96 2.48
N PRO A 224 -24.32 18.33 2.74
CA PRO A 224 -23.03 18.95 2.47
C PRO A 224 -22.89 19.36 0.99
N PRO A 225 -22.32 20.54 0.68
CA PRO A 225 -22.19 21.03 -0.68
C PRO A 225 -21.22 20.15 -1.51
N ALA A 226 -21.54 19.99 -2.80
CA ALA A 226 -20.69 19.25 -3.74
C ALA A 226 -19.32 19.93 -3.91
N LEU A 227 -18.26 19.12 -4.04
CA LEU A 227 -16.90 19.59 -4.24
C LEU A 227 -16.78 20.45 -5.52
N PRO A 228 -16.10 21.61 -5.47
CA PRO A 228 -15.80 22.36 -6.68
C PRO A 228 -14.83 21.55 -7.57
N VAL A 229 -15.19 21.40 -8.85
CA VAL A 229 -14.35 20.76 -9.87
C VAL A 229 -13.21 21.72 -10.22
N PRO A 230 -11.94 21.32 -10.06
CA PRO A 230 -10.81 22.19 -10.38
C PRO A 230 -10.71 22.41 -11.90
N GLU A 231 -10.62 23.68 -12.30
CA GLU A 231 -10.35 24.10 -13.67
C GLU A 231 -8.87 23.81 -14.02
N PRO A 232 -8.57 23.26 -15.22
CA PRO A 232 -7.21 22.83 -15.55
C PRO A 232 -6.24 24.01 -15.72
N ALA A 233 -5.21 24.05 -14.88
CA ALA A 233 -4.12 25.02 -14.96
C ALA A 233 -3.25 24.77 -16.21
N ALA A 234 -2.96 25.84 -16.96
CA ALA A 234 -2.09 25.84 -18.12
C ALA A 234 -0.65 25.47 -17.74
N VAL A 235 -0.07 24.54 -18.50
CA VAL A 235 1.28 24.00 -18.31
C VAL A 235 2.32 25.00 -18.81
N ALA A 236 3.14 25.53 -17.89
CA ALA A 236 4.34 26.29 -18.22
C ALA A 236 5.54 25.35 -18.45
N ALA A 237 6.35 25.67 -19.47
CA ALA A 237 7.52 24.91 -19.90
C ALA A 237 8.69 24.96 -18.89
N PRO A 238 9.55 23.94 -18.83
CA PRO A 238 10.67 23.89 -17.88
C PRO A 238 11.89 24.71 -18.37
N PRO A 239 12.70 25.27 -17.45
CA PRO A 239 13.90 26.03 -17.79
C PRO A 239 15.10 25.13 -18.08
N VAL A 240 15.93 25.61 -19.00
CA VAL A 240 17.19 25.01 -19.48
C VAL A 240 18.30 25.21 -18.44
N THR A 241 19.00 24.14 -18.07
CA THR A 241 20.19 24.15 -17.21
C THR A 241 21.49 24.27 -18.03
N PRO A 242 22.47 25.09 -17.61
CA PRO A 242 23.78 25.18 -18.25
C PRO A 242 24.76 24.09 -17.76
N PRO A 243 25.83 23.78 -18.54
CA PRO A 243 26.74 22.68 -18.26
C PRO A 243 27.80 23.02 -17.19
N SER A 244 28.15 22.03 -16.38
CA SER A 244 29.21 22.08 -15.36
C SER A 244 30.60 21.78 -15.96
N PRO A 245 31.68 22.46 -15.51
CA PRO A 245 33.01 22.28 -16.05
C PRO A 245 33.84 21.18 -15.38
N SER A 246 34.78 20.72 -16.20
CA SER A 246 35.87 19.76 -16.12
C SER A 246 36.68 19.66 -14.81
N ALA A 247 37.10 18.43 -14.50
CA ALA A 247 38.07 18.09 -13.45
C ALA A 247 39.53 18.42 -13.84
N PRO A 248 40.44 18.68 -12.88
CA PRO A 248 41.87 18.78 -13.15
C PRO A 248 42.63 17.46 -12.92
N PRO A 249 43.81 17.27 -13.54
CA PRO A 249 44.61 16.06 -13.42
C PRO A 249 45.57 16.13 -12.23
N THR A 250 45.73 15.02 -11.51
CA THR A 250 46.78 14.86 -10.49
C THR A 250 47.95 14.04 -11.04
N SER A 251 49.15 14.62 -10.93
CA SER A 251 50.44 14.04 -11.29
C SER A 251 50.97 13.08 -10.21
N PRO A 252 51.95 12.21 -10.52
CA PRO A 252 52.35 11.10 -9.66
C PRO A 252 53.37 11.55 -8.60
N VAL A 253 53.18 11.09 -7.35
CA VAL A 253 54.13 11.28 -6.25
C VAL A 253 54.98 10.03 -6.06
N ARG A 254 56.27 10.31 -5.91
CA ARG A 254 57.47 9.48 -5.83
C ARG A 254 57.48 8.59 -4.58
N GLU A 255 57.82 7.32 -4.76
CA GLU A 255 58.05 6.34 -3.68
C GLU A 255 59.34 6.64 -2.90
N SER A 256 59.31 6.40 -1.60
CA SER A 256 60.49 6.20 -0.74
C SER A 256 60.26 4.99 0.17
N PRO A 257 61.32 4.23 0.47
CA PRO A 257 61.22 2.88 1.01
C PRO A 257 60.93 2.91 2.52
N VAL A 258 59.98 2.10 2.96
CA VAL A 258 59.65 1.89 4.38
C VAL A 258 60.00 0.45 4.74
N ASP A 259 60.65 0.31 5.90
CA ASP A 259 61.15 -0.90 6.54
C ASP A 259 60.13 -2.06 6.63
N PRO A 260 60.60 -3.32 6.71
CA PRO A 260 59.73 -4.50 6.77
C PRO A 260 58.88 -4.51 8.04
N PRO A 261 57.57 -4.79 7.94
CA PRO A 261 56.69 -4.83 9.09
C PRO A 261 56.95 -6.09 9.95
N PRO A 262 56.73 -6.00 11.27
CA PRO A 262 56.85 -7.13 12.20
C PRO A 262 55.84 -8.25 11.87
N PRO A 263 56.10 -9.49 12.35
CA PRO A 263 55.33 -10.67 11.97
C PRO A 263 53.84 -10.48 12.26
N VAL A 264 53.06 -10.54 11.17
CA VAL A 264 51.60 -10.48 11.17
C VAL A 264 51.07 -11.69 11.94
N MET A 265 50.47 -11.45 13.11
CA MET A 265 49.61 -12.44 13.74
C MET A 265 48.55 -12.89 12.71
N PRO A 266 48.26 -14.20 12.61
CA PRO A 266 47.27 -14.69 11.68
C PRO A 266 45.98 -13.89 11.89
N PRO A 267 45.39 -13.32 10.83
CA PRO A 267 44.21 -12.49 10.96
C PRO A 267 43.16 -13.30 11.72
N PRO A 268 42.48 -12.70 12.72
CA PRO A 268 41.41 -13.38 13.44
C PRO A 268 40.51 -14.01 12.39
N THR A 269 40.29 -15.32 12.50
CA THR A 269 39.42 -16.09 11.61
C THR A 269 38.16 -15.27 11.41
N ARG A 270 38.08 -14.63 10.23
CA ARG A 270 37.05 -13.68 9.85
C ARG A 270 35.73 -14.36 10.17
N GLU A 271 35.07 -13.93 11.24
CA GLU A 271 33.80 -14.50 11.68
C GLU A 271 32.90 -14.56 10.44
N ARG A 272 32.71 -15.77 9.93
CA ARG A 272 31.82 -16.01 8.81
C ARG A 272 30.43 -15.72 9.33
N GLY A 273 29.95 -14.51 9.10
CA GLY A 273 28.52 -14.23 9.06
C GLY A 273 27.95 -13.34 10.15
N ALA A 274 28.62 -12.27 10.55
CA ALA A 274 27.87 -11.11 11.05
C ALA A 274 27.05 -10.54 9.87
N GLU A 275 25.81 -11.01 9.71
CA GLU A 275 24.86 -10.51 8.72
C GLU A 275 24.77 -8.98 8.86
N ARG A 276 25.10 -8.24 7.79
CA ARG A 276 25.15 -6.77 7.85
C ARG A 276 23.76 -6.23 8.22
N PRO A 277 23.65 -5.14 9.00
CA PRO A 277 22.36 -4.50 9.36
C PRO A 277 21.47 -4.14 8.16
N GLN A 278 22.05 -4.04 6.96
CA GLN A 278 21.33 -3.79 5.71
C GLN A 278 20.44 -4.97 5.30
N ASP A 279 20.77 -6.21 5.68
CA ASP A 279 19.98 -7.41 5.37
C ASP A 279 18.65 -7.46 6.16
N LEU A 280 18.54 -6.66 7.22
CA LEU A 280 17.36 -6.52 8.08
C LEU A 280 16.32 -5.53 7.50
N ARG A 281 16.69 -4.90 6.37
CA ARG A 281 15.87 -4.03 5.52
C ARG A 281 14.47 -4.58 5.28
N PHE A 282 14.45 -5.79 4.72
CA PHE A 282 13.32 -6.38 4.00
C PHE A 282 13.35 -7.91 4.17
N PRO A 283 12.86 -8.44 5.30
CA PRO A 283 12.98 -9.86 5.63
C PRO A 283 12.30 -10.76 4.61
N LEU A 284 11.23 -10.29 3.96
CA LEU A 284 10.49 -11.02 2.93
C LEU A 284 11.14 -10.99 1.54
N LEU A 285 12.14 -10.15 1.30
CA LEU A 285 12.87 -10.06 0.02
C LEU A 285 14.37 -10.31 0.21
N SER A 286 14.75 -10.94 1.32
CA SER A 286 16.15 -11.13 1.73
C SER A 286 16.97 -12.01 0.78
N GLU A 287 16.32 -12.81 -0.07
CA GLU A 287 16.96 -13.59 -1.13
C GLU A 287 17.47 -12.69 -2.26
N LEU A 288 16.76 -11.60 -2.57
CA LEU A 288 17.12 -10.70 -3.67
C LEU A 288 18.42 -9.94 -3.37
N LEU A 289 18.74 -9.73 -2.09
CA LEU A 289 20.03 -9.16 -1.65
C LEU A 289 21.24 -10.03 -2.00
N SER A 290 21.03 -11.32 -2.31
CA SER A 290 22.10 -12.19 -2.79
C SER A 290 22.53 -11.81 -4.22
N PHE A 291 21.64 -11.19 -4.99
CA PHE A 291 21.90 -10.74 -6.35
C PHE A 291 22.49 -9.32 -6.37
N PRO A 292 23.52 -9.03 -7.20
CA PRO A 292 24.15 -7.71 -7.27
C PRO A 292 23.14 -6.56 -7.50
N GLY A 293 22.23 -6.73 -8.47
CA GLY A 293 21.19 -5.75 -8.76
C GLY A 293 20.16 -5.59 -7.64
N GLY A 294 19.87 -6.67 -6.90
CA GLY A 294 18.93 -6.64 -5.77
C GLY A 294 19.47 -5.83 -4.60
N ARG A 295 20.78 -5.84 -4.34
CA ARG A 295 21.39 -4.94 -3.33
C ARG A 295 21.23 -3.48 -3.70
N TRP A 296 21.46 -3.12 -4.96
CA TRP A 296 21.28 -1.75 -5.42
C TRP A 296 19.83 -1.30 -5.23
N LEU A 297 18.86 -2.13 -5.68
CA LEU A 297 17.42 -1.89 -5.53
C LEU A 297 16.96 -1.78 -4.06
N LEU A 298 17.52 -2.58 -3.16
CA LEU A 298 17.07 -2.71 -1.77
C LEU A 298 17.95 -1.97 -0.74
N SER A 299 19.01 -1.27 -1.15
CA SER A 299 19.96 -0.57 -0.25
C SER A 299 19.36 0.61 0.58
N GLY A 300 18.05 0.83 0.55
CA GLY A 300 17.39 2.03 1.10
C GLY A 300 16.57 1.87 2.38
N THR A 301 15.96 2.97 2.80
CA THR A 301 14.98 3.05 3.90
C THR A 301 13.64 2.40 3.52
N ALA A 302 12.74 2.17 4.47
CA ALA A 302 11.41 1.59 4.23
C ALA A 302 10.60 2.35 3.15
N ALA A 303 10.81 3.67 3.01
CA ALA A 303 10.24 4.49 1.94
C ALA A 303 10.66 4.02 0.53
N ARG A 304 11.84 3.41 0.36
CA ARG A 304 12.28 2.85 -0.93
C ARG A 304 11.56 1.58 -1.32
N VAL A 305 10.98 0.78 -0.40
CA VAL A 305 10.18 -0.40 -0.84
C VAL A 305 8.86 0.00 -1.48
N ARG A 306 8.23 1.08 -1.00
CA ARG A 306 7.07 1.64 -1.71
C ARG A 306 7.48 2.17 -3.09
N ARG A 307 8.67 2.79 -3.19
CA ARG A 307 9.23 3.21 -4.49
C ARG A 307 9.60 2.01 -5.36
N PHE A 308 10.03 0.89 -4.79
CA PHE A 308 10.34 -0.35 -5.51
C PHE A 308 9.09 -0.93 -6.15
N GLY A 309 8.00 -1.11 -5.38
CA GLY A 309 6.72 -1.56 -5.93
C GLY A 309 6.25 -0.65 -7.07
N ARG A 310 6.29 0.67 -6.86
CA ARG A 310 5.98 1.65 -7.92
C ARG A 310 6.90 1.55 -9.13
N ALA A 311 8.21 1.40 -8.93
CA ALA A 311 9.19 1.32 -10.00
C ALA A 311 8.99 0.07 -10.85
N VAL A 312 8.74 -1.08 -10.21
CA VAL A 312 8.41 -2.34 -10.91
C VAL A 312 7.10 -2.19 -11.68
N THR A 313 6.07 -1.60 -11.07
CA THR A 313 4.80 -1.29 -11.75
C THR A 313 5.01 -0.40 -12.97
N ILE A 314 5.77 0.69 -12.84
CA ILE A 314 6.07 1.63 -13.96
C ILE A 314 6.87 0.92 -15.05
N LEU A 315 7.91 0.17 -14.68
CA LEU A 315 8.73 -0.57 -15.64
C LEU A 315 7.88 -1.59 -16.41
N TYR A 316 6.98 -2.29 -15.73
CA TYR A 316 6.05 -3.22 -16.36
C TYR A 316 5.09 -2.50 -17.32
N MET A 317 4.53 -1.35 -16.92
CA MET A 317 3.71 -0.53 -17.82
C MET A 317 4.49 -0.08 -19.05
N LEU A 318 5.75 0.34 -18.89
CA LEU A 318 6.61 0.72 -20.01
C LEU A 318 6.82 -0.45 -20.97
N PHE A 319 7.06 -1.66 -20.46
CA PHE A 319 7.12 -2.85 -21.30
C PHE A 319 5.79 -3.11 -22.03
N GLY A 320 4.64 -2.92 -21.36
CA GLY A 320 3.33 -3.01 -22.01
C GLY A 320 3.14 -2.00 -23.14
N VAL A 321 3.61 -0.76 -22.96
CA VAL A 321 3.58 0.28 -24.01
C VAL A 321 4.52 -0.07 -25.17
N VAL A 322 5.71 -0.61 -24.88
CA VAL A 322 6.65 -1.07 -25.91
C VAL A 322 6.06 -2.26 -26.67
N ALA A 323 5.46 -3.23 -25.99
CA ALA A 323 4.79 -4.38 -26.61
C ALA A 323 3.67 -3.90 -27.53
N LEU A 324 2.90 -2.91 -27.09
CA LEU A 324 1.85 -2.29 -27.89
C LEU A 324 2.39 -1.60 -29.16
N ALA A 325 3.45 -0.80 -29.03
CA ALA A 325 4.09 -0.14 -30.16
C ALA A 325 4.63 -1.16 -31.16
N LEU A 326 5.28 -2.22 -30.67
CA LEU A 326 5.77 -3.32 -31.52
C LEU A 326 4.64 -4.12 -32.14
N ALA A 327 3.52 -4.34 -31.43
CA ALA A 327 2.34 -5.00 -31.98
C ALA A 327 1.77 -4.20 -33.16
N ASN A 328 1.69 -2.87 -33.05
CA ASN A 328 1.28 -2.00 -34.15
C ASN A 328 2.27 -2.07 -35.31
N ALA A 329 3.58 -1.95 -35.03
CA ALA A 329 4.62 -2.03 -36.06
C ALA A 329 4.65 -3.39 -36.79
N ALA A 330 4.30 -4.47 -36.09
CA ALA A 330 4.21 -5.81 -36.65
C ALA A 330 2.88 -6.12 -37.37
N GLY A 331 1.90 -5.20 -37.32
CA GLY A 331 0.54 -5.43 -37.82
C GLY A 331 -0.27 -6.43 -36.97
N ALA A 332 0.17 -6.72 -35.75
CA ALA A 332 -0.42 -7.72 -34.85
C ALA A 332 -1.36 -7.15 -33.77
N ALA A 333 -1.47 -5.81 -33.67
CA ALA A 333 -2.31 -5.16 -32.68
C ALA A 333 -3.80 -5.41 -32.91
N CYS A 334 -4.24 -5.27 -34.16
CA CYS A 334 -5.61 -5.54 -34.61
C CYS A 334 -5.58 -6.19 -35.99
N VAL A 335 -6.18 -7.37 -36.10
CA VAL A 335 -6.35 -8.12 -37.33
C VAL A 335 -7.84 -8.38 -37.53
N LYS A 336 -8.40 -7.83 -38.60
CA LYS A 336 -9.80 -8.00 -38.99
C LYS A 336 -9.90 -9.07 -40.05
N VAL A 337 -10.76 -10.06 -39.83
CA VAL A 337 -11.08 -11.13 -40.78
C VAL A 337 -12.50 -10.90 -41.27
N VAL A 338 -12.69 -10.91 -42.59
CA VAL A 338 -13.99 -10.90 -43.25
C VAL A 338 -14.21 -12.27 -43.87
N VAL A 339 -15.34 -12.87 -43.54
CA VAL A 339 -15.79 -14.17 -44.03
C VAL A 339 -17.02 -13.95 -44.89
N ASP A 340 -17.07 -14.60 -46.05
CA ASP A 340 -18.19 -14.54 -46.98
C ASP A 340 -18.88 -15.91 -47.08
N ALA A 341 -20.20 -15.90 -47.24
CA ALA A 341 -21.09 -17.03 -47.47
C ALA A 341 -22.10 -16.64 -48.57
N GLY A 342 -21.68 -16.75 -49.84
CA GLY A 342 -22.45 -16.24 -50.97
C GLY A 342 -22.65 -14.73 -50.92
N GLU A 343 -23.90 -14.27 -50.81
CA GLU A 343 -24.24 -12.84 -50.73
C GLU A 343 -24.07 -12.24 -49.32
N ARG A 344 -23.88 -13.09 -48.30
CA ARG A 344 -23.71 -12.65 -46.92
C ARG A 344 -22.22 -12.53 -46.62
N SER A 345 -21.84 -11.45 -45.96
CA SER A 345 -20.48 -11.26 -45.47
C SER A 345 -20.53 -10.82 -44.02
N ASP A 346 -19.57 -11.27 -43.25
CA ASP A 346 -19.45 -10.85 -41.88
C ASP A 346 -18.00 -10.86 -41.39
N TRP A 347 -17.72 -10.21 -40.27
CA TRP A 347 -16.35 -10.01 -39.81
C TRP A 347 -16.16 -10.17 -38.29
N PHE A 348 -14.92 -10.48 -37.93
CA PHE A 348 -14.43 -10.48 -36.55
C PHE A 348 -13.02 -9.88 -36.47
N ILE A 349 -12.63 -9.39 -35.30
CA ILE A 349 -11.30 -8.79 -35.06
C ILE A 349 -10.61 -9.52 -33.91
N TYR A 350 -9.33 -9.87 -34.09
CA TYR A 350 -8.43 -10.40 -33.06
C TYR A 350 -7.09 -9.65 -33.05
N GLY A 351 -6.16 -10.02 -32.19
CA GLY A 351 -4.85 -9.36 -32.07
C GLY A 351 -4.61 -8.79 -30.67
N TYR A 352 -3.40 -8.29 -30.43
CA TYR A 352 -2.92 -7.97 -29.08
C TYR A 352 -3.79 -6.97 -28.31
N LEU A 353 -4.39 -6.01 -29.03
CA LEU A 353 -5.31 -5.02 -28.45
C LEU A 353 -6.78 -5.41 -28.55
N ALA A 354 -7.15 -6.07 -29.64
CA ALA A 354 -8.53 -6.48 -29.89
C ALA A 354 -8.97 -7.58 -28.93
N GLU A 355 -8.04 -8.44 -28.54
CA GLU A 355 -8.15 -9.28 -27.37
C GLU A 355 -7.98 -8.39 -26.13
N LEU A 356 -9.12 -7.83 -25.69
CA LEU A 356 -9.31 -7.13 -24.41
C LEU A 356 -8.44 -7.64 -23.23
N PRO A 357 -8.16 -8.94 -23.05
CA PRO A 357 -7.37 -9.44 -21.92
C PRO A 357 -5.87 -9.34 -22.07
N HIS A 358 -5.32 -9.02 -23.23
CA HIS A 358 -3.87 -8.97 -23.40
C HIS A 358 -3.40 -7.52 -23.25
N GLY A 359 -3.79 -6.63 -24.17
CA GLY A 359 -3.37 -5.23 -24.11
C GLY A 359 -3.80 -4.51 -22.83
N LEU A 360 -5.09 -4.53 -22.47
CA LEU A 360 -5.59 -3.81 -21.30
C LEU A 360 -5.06 -4.42 -19.99
N TRP A 361 -4.99 -5.74 -19.90
CA TRP A 361 -4.46 -6.42 -18.73
C TRP A 361 -3.01 -6.04 -18.44
N TYR A 362 -2.14 -6.09 -19.43
CA TYR A 362 -0.73 -5.77 -19.23
C TYR A 362 -0.48 -4.27 -18.99
N LEU A 363 -1.37 -3.39 -19.48
CA LEU A 363 -1.27 -1.96 -19.25
C LEU A 363 -1.89 -1.50 -17.92
N THR A 364 -2.93 -2.17 -17.43
CA THR A 364 -3.65 -1.73 -16.22
C THR A 364 -3.70 -2.77 -15.13
N GLY A 365 -4.15 -3.99 -15.44
CA GLY A 365 -4.45 -4.96 -14.38
C GLY A 365 -3.21 -5.60 -13.76
N ALA A 366 -2.25 -6.05 -14.57
CA ALA A 366 -0.98 -6.56 -14.08
C ALA A 366 -0.22 -5.48 -13.27
N PRO A 367 -0.11 -4.21 -13.72
CA PRO A 367 0.42 -3.12 -12.91
C PRO A 367 -0.29 -2.89 -11.57
N LEU A 368 -1.63 -2.94 -11.54
CA LEU A 368 -2.41 -2.85 -10.29
C LEU A 368 -2.12 -4.03 -9.35
N PHE A 369 -2.01 -5.24 -9.89
CA PHE A 369 -1.63 -6.44 -9.13
C PHE A 369 -0.23 -6.30 -8.54
N LEU A 370 0.76 -5.86 -9.33
CA LEU A 370 2.13 -5.60 -8.88
C LEU A 370 2.18 -4.55 -7.77
N PHE A 371 1.37 -3.50 -7.91
CA PHE A 371 1.26 -2.46 -6.88
C PHE A 371 0.69 -3.02 -5.58
N ALA A 372 -0.42 -3.78 -5.65
CA ALA A 372 -1.01 -4.44 -4.49
C ALA A 372 -0.02 -5.42 -3.84
N PHE A 373 0.82 -6.10 -4.64
CA PHE A 373 1.84 -7.02 -4.12
C PHE A 373 2.94 -6.27 -3.37
N GLY A 374 3.38 -5.13 -3.91
CA GLY A 374 4.30 -4.23 -3.22
C GLY A 374 3.73 -3.71 -1.88
N VAL A 375 2.43 -3.39 -1.85
CA VAL A 375 1.73 -2.98 -0.61
C VAL A 375 1.72 -4.12 0.40
N PHE A 376 1.37 -5.35 -0.01
CA PHE A 376 1.41 -6.53 0.85
C PHE A 376 2.79 -6.73 1.48
N LEU A 377 3.85 -6.75 0.66
CA LEU A 377 5.23 -6.94 1.14
C LEU A 377 5.65 -5.82 2.11
N GLN A 378 5.26 -4.57 1.83
CA GLN A 378 5.52 -3.44 2.70
C GLN A 378 4.85 -3.62 4.07
N ARG A 379 3.53 -3.88 4.07
CA ARG A 379 2.73 -4.04 5.30
C ARG A 379 3.24 -5.21 6.13
N ALA A 380 3.53 -6.34 5.48
CA ALA A 380 4.06 -7.52 6.15
C ALA A 380 5.45 -7.26 6.75
N THR A 381 6.31 -6.51 6.06
CA THR A 381 7.63 -6.11 6.60
C THR A 381 7.49 -5.18 7.81
N LEU A 382 6.60 -4.19 7.75
CA LEU A 382 6.36 -3.27 8.87
C LEU A 382 5.81 -4.00 10.09
N TYR A 383 4.88 -4.94 9.87
CA TYR A 383 4.38 -5.81 10.91
C TYR A 383 5.50 -6.63 11.55
N LEU A 384 6.35 -7.31 10.76
CA LEU A 384 7.45 -8.12 11.31
C LEU A 384 8.43 -7.31 12.15
N LYS A 385 8.78 -6.10 11.71
CA LYS A 385 9.66 -5.20 12.47
C LYS A 385 9.01 -4.76 13.76
N SER A 386 7.78 -4.28 13.69
CA SER A 386 7.03 -3.89 14.87
C SER A 386 6.88 -5.05 15.85
N ALA A 387 6.56 -6.25 15.39
CA ALA A 387 6.36 -7.40 16.26
C ALA A 387 7.67 -7.82 16.93
N ALA A 388 8.81 -7.69 16.24
CA ALA A 388 10.11 -7.95 16.84
C ALA A 388 10.55 -6.85 17.82
N GLU A 389 10.32 -5.57 17.49
CA GLU A 389 10.62 -4.43 18.36
C GLU A 389 9.83 -4.48 19.66
N THR A 390 8.53 -4.79 19.60
CA THR A 390 7.68 -4.96 20.79
C THR A 390 7.83 -6.33 21.46
N ARG A 391 8.85 -7.11 21.10
CA ARG A 391 9.11 -8.49 21.60
C ARG A 391 7.90 -9.43 21.53
N ARG A 392 6.97 -9.17 20.60
CA ARG A 392 5.85 -10.06 20.31
C ARG A 392 6.30 -11.25 19.47
N LEU A 393 7.35 -11.08 18.67
CA LEU A 393 7.97 -12.15 17.91
C LEU A 393 9.39 -12.38 18.44
N GLU A 394 9.64 -13.58 18.96
CA GLU A 394 10.90 -13.92 19.63
C GLU A 394 11.49 -15.24 19.08
N VAL A 395 12.80 -15.43 19.24
CA VAL A 395 13.49 -16.68 18.87
C VAL A 395 13.86 -17.44 20.15
N ALA A 396 13.23 -18.59 20.35
CA ALA A 396 13.48 -19.52 21.43
C ALA A 396 14.91 -20.10 21.38
N GLY A 397 15.48 -20.28 22.57
CA GLY A 397 16.82 -20.87 22.76
C GLY A 397 17.97 -19.89 22.51
N SER A 398 17.72 -18.59 22.48
CA SER A 398 18.79 -17.64 22.80
C SER A 398 19.03 -17.71 24.30
N SER A 399 20.13 -18.31 24.76
CA SER A 399 20.47 -18.30 26.18
C SER A 399 20.62 -16.86 26.67
N ASP A 400 20.38 -16.63 27.96
CA ASP A 400 20.53 -15.30 28.58
C ASP A 400 21.96 -14.74 28.50
N ASN A 401 22.94 -15.56 28.13
CA ASN A 401 24.35 -15.19 28.03
C ASN A 401 24.87 -15.06 26.58
N GLY A 402 24.02 -15.25 25.56
CA GLY A 402 24.39 -15.10 24.15
C GLY A 402 23.74 -13.86 23.49
N PRO A 403 24.33 -13.32 22.41
CA PRO A 403 23.69 -12.23 21.66
C PRO A 403 22.35 -12.71 21.11
N ARG A 404 21.26 -12.13 21.61
CA ARG A 404 19.88 -12.45 21.19
C ARG A 404 19.71 -12.18 19.70
N GLU A 405 19.48 -13.25 18.94
CA GLU A 405 19.14 -13.13 17.54
C GLU A 405 17.77 -12.44 17.40
N SER A 406 17.72 -11.31 16.67
CA SER A 406 16.45 -10.65 16.37
C SER A 406 15.56 -11.54 15.50
N ALA A 407 14.27 -11.62 15.83
CA ALA A 407 13.29 -12.40 15.08
C ALA A 407 13.23 -12.02 13.58
N VAL A 408 13.49 -10.76 13.24
CA VAL A 408 13.56 -10.31 11.83
C VAL A 408 14.74 -10.93 11.10
N VAL A 409 15.90 -11.06 11.77
CA VAL A 409 17.10 -11.71 11.23
C VAL A 409 16.78 -13.18 10.92
N TRP A 410 16.21 -13.87 11.90
CA TRP A 410 15.84 -15.27 11.78
C TRP A 410 14.86 -15.48 10.61
N TYR A 411 13.84 -14.62 10.54
CA TYR A 411 12.85 -14.64 9.48
C TYR A 411 13.48 -14.42 8.10
N ALA A 412 14.35 -13.42 7.98
CA ALA A 412 15.09 -13.12 6.75
C ALA A 412 15.97 -14.30 6.32
N ARG A 413 16.62 -14.99 7.26
CA ARG A 413 17.47 -16.15 6.97
C ARG A 413 16.65 -17.32 6.44
N ILE A 414 15.52 -17.64 7.07
CA ILE A 414 14.64 -18.72 6.62
C ILE A 414 14.05 -18.38 5.25
N ASN A 415 13.57 -17.16 5.05
CA ASN A 415 13.10 -16.69 3.74
C ASN A 415 14.19 -16.86 2.66
N ARG A 416 15.41 -16.41 2.94
CA ARG A 416 16.55 -16.53 2.02
C ARG A 416 16.84 -17.99 1.69
N ARG A 417 16.79 -18.90 2.67
CA ARG A 417 17.02 -20.34 2.46
C ARG A 417 15.97 -20.96 1.55
N VAL A 418 14.69 -20.69 1.82
CA VAL A 418 13.57 -21.24 1.04
C VAL A 418 13.54 -20.64 -0.37
N PHE A 419 13.58 -19.31 -0.48
CA PHE A 419 13.40 -18.62 -1.76
C PHE A 419 14.64 -18.62 -2.65
N ARG A 420 15.83 -18.96 -2.14
CA ARG A 420 16.99 -19.25 -3.01
C ARG A 420 16.73 -20.45 -3.93
N VAL A 421 15.95 -21.43 -3.47
CA VAL A 421 15.56 -22.61 -4.27
C VAL A 421 14.23 -22.34 -4.99
N LEU A 422 13.27 -21.73 -4.31
CA LEU A 422 11.94 -21.55 -4.86
C LEU A 422 11.90 -20.51 -5.99
N THR A 423 12.64 -19.42 -5.91
CA THR A 423 12.65 -18.37 -6.95
C THR A 423 13.02 -18.89 -8.34
N PRO A 424 14.15 -19.62 -8.54
CA PRO A 424 14.47 -20.18 -9.85
C PRO A 424 13.48 -21.26 -10.28
N LEU A 425 12.95 -22.08 -9.36
CA LEU A 425 11.94 -23.09 -9.67
C LEU A 425 10.64 -22.46 -10.20
N LEU A 426 10.16 -21.40 -9.53
CA LEU A 426 8.98 -20.65 -9.97
C LEU A 426 9.22 -19.93 -11.29
N SER A 427 10.44 -19.43 -11.52
CA SER A 427 10.82 -18.78 -12.79
C SER A 427 10.78 -19.78 -13.94
N LEU A 428 11.37 -20.97 -13.74
CA LEU A 428 11.33 -22.07 -14.70
C LEU A 428 9.89 -22.53 -14.96
N LEU A 429 9.11 -22.74 -13.90
CA LEU A 429 7.70 -23.12 -14.03
C LEU A 429 6.90 -22.08 -14.83
N ALA A 430 7.06 -20.79 -14.52
CA ALA A 430 6.39 -19.71 -15.25
C ALA A 430 6.80 -19.69 -16.73
N ALA A 431 8.09 -19.79 -17.03
CA ALA A 431 8.60 -19.83 -18.39
C ALA A 431 8.05 -21.06 -19.14
N THR A 432 8.05 -22.24 -18.52
CA THR A 432 7.48 -23.44 -19.11
C THR A 432 5.99 -23.27 -19.39
N LEU A 433 5.19 -22.80 -18.42
CA LEU A 433 3.75 -22.64 -18.61
C LEU A 433 3.41 -21.68 -19.77
N VAL A 434 4.13 -20.57 -19.88
CA VAL A 434 3.89 -19.56 -20.92
C VAL A 434 4.47 -20.01 -22.26
N VAL A 435 5.77 -20.31 -22.32
CA VAL A 435 6.46 -20.63 -23.57
C VAL A 435 5.94 -21.94 -24.15
N TYR A 436 5.68 -22.97 -23.35
CA TYR A 436 5.12 -24.22 -23.87
C TYR A 436 3.72 -24.03 -24.43
N GLY A 437 2.85 -23.31 -23.72
CA GLY A 437 1.49 -23.02 -24.19
C GLY A 437 1.49 -22.27 -25.52
N GLU A 438 2.36 -21.27 -25.67
CA GLU A 438 2.47 -20.47 -26.90
C GLU A 438 3.25 -21.18 -28.01
N TYR A 439 4.22 -22.01 -27.66
CA TYR A 439 4.95 -22.84 -28.63
C TYR A 439 4.04 -23.88 -29.28
N GLN A 440 3.17 -24.53 -28.48
CA GLN A 440 2.17 -25.44 -29.03
C GLN A 440 1.28 -24.71 -30.04
N SER A 441 0.87 -23.48 -29.76
CA SER A 441 -0.01 -22.70 -30.64
C SER A 441 0.70 -22.05 -31.84
N TRP A 442 2.05 -21.98 -31.85
CA TRP A 442 2.85 -21.22 -32.83
C TRP A 442 2.66 -21.69 -34.28
N ASN A 443 2.56 -23.01 -34.49
CA ASN A 443 2.46 -23.62 -35.82
C ASN A 443 1.03 -24.06 -36.19
N HIS A 444 0.08 -23.92 -35.27
CA HIS A 444 -1.32 -24.20 -35.58
C HIS A 444 -1.95 -22.98 -36.27
N MET A 445 -2.88 -23.21 -37.19
CA MET A 445 -3.52 -22.16 -37.97
C MET A 445 -4.45 -21.25 -37.13
N VAL A 446 -4.26 -21.04 -35.83
CA VAL A 446 -5.27 -20.39 -34.97
C VAL A 446 -5.25 -18.86 -35.12
N PHE A 447 -6.40 -18.19 -35.05
CA PHE A 447 -6.46 -16.72 -35.01
C PHE A 447 -6.02 -16.15 -33.66
N GLY A 448 -4.84 -15.53 -33.56
CA GLY A 448 -4.37 -14.89 -32.32
C GLY A 448 -3.21 -13.94 -32.56
N TRP A 449 -2.83 -13.18 -31.53
CA TRP A 449 -1.74 -12.19 -31.66
C TRP A 449 -0.38 -12.85 -31.98
N VAL A 450 -0.12 -14.06 -31.47
CA VAL A 450 1.07 -14.88 -31.76
C VAL A 450 1.02 -15.48 -33.18
N GLN A 451 -0.16 -15.60 -33.77
CA GLN A 451 -0.37 -16.11 -35.13
C GLN A 451 -0.60 -15.00 -36.15
N ALA A 452 -0.56 -13.72 -35.75
CA ALA A 452 -0.84 -12.59 -36.64
C ALA A 452 0.12 -12.51 -37.84
N ARG A 453 1.30 -13.14 -37.75
CA ARG A 453 2.22 -13.32 -38.88
C ARG A 453 1.66 -14.20 -39.99
N GLN A 454 0.93 -15.26 -39.64
CA GLN A 454 0.35 -16.22 -40.59
C GLN A 454 -1.02 -15.77 -41.10
N ALA A 455 -1.65 -14.80 -40.42
CA ALA A 455 -2.99 -14.32 -40.74
C ALA A 455 -3.23 -14.09 -42.24
N PRO A 456 -2.39 -13.34 -42.98
CA PRO A 456 -2.68 -13.05 -44.39
C PRO A 456 -2.67 -14.29 -45.29
N LEU A 457 -2.07 -15.40 -44.85
CA LEU A 457 -2.03 -16.66 -45.60
C LEU A 457 -3.35 -17.42 -45.54
N LEU A 458 -4.28 -17.04 -44.65
CA LEU A 458 -5.56 -17.69 -44.47
C LEU A 458 -6.64 -17.13 -45.42
N GLU A 459 -6.35 -16.09 -46.20
CA GLU A 459 -7.26 -15.58 -47.23
C GLU A 459 -7.52 -16.68 -48.28
N GLY A 460 -8.79 -16.91 -48.60
CA GLY A 460 -9.26 -17.91 -49.55
C GLY A 460 -9.57 -19.29 -48.98
N TYR A 461 -9.18 -19.58 -47.73
CA TYR A 461 -9.51 -20.86 -47.08
C TYR A 461 -10.98 -20.94 -46.68
N SER A 462 -11.58 -22.13 -46.80
CA SER A 462 -12.92 -22.40 -46.26
C SER A 462 -12.88 -22.57 -44.74
N LEU A 463 -13.98 -22.29 -44.04
CA LEU A 463 -14.06 -22.53 -42.60
C LEU A 463 -13.95 -24.02 -42.25
N GLY A 464 -14.36 -24.91 -43.16
CA GLY A 464 -14.15 -26.36 -43.02
C GLY A 464 -12.68 -26.75 -43.07
N GLU A 465 -11.91 -26.21 -44.02
CA GLU A 465 -10.46 -26.42 -44.13
C GLU A 465 -9.71 -25.89 -42.89
N LEU A 466 -10.11 -24.71 -42.42
CA LEU A 466 -9.59 -24.11 -41.21
C LEU A 466 -9.90 -24.96 -39.97
N SER A 467 -11.12 -25.47 -39.84
CA SER A 467 -11.50 -26.36 -38.74
C SER A 467 -10.73 -27.69 -38.79
N ALA A 468 -10.52 -28.25 -39.98
CA ALA A 468 -9.70 -29.45 -40.18
C ALA A 468 -8.20 -29.20 -39.84
N GLY A 469 -7.72 -27.97 -40.08
CA GLY A 469 -6.40 -27.48 -39.66
C GLY A 469 -6.27 -27.23 -38.15
N GLY A 470 -7.31 -27.49 -37.36
CA GLY A 470 -7.31 -27.36 -35.90
C GLY A 470 -7.73 -25.99 -35.37
N ILE A 471 -8.30 -25.11 -36.22
CA ILE A 471 -8.95 -23.89 -35.71
C ILE A 471 -10.24 -24.28 -34.99
N SER A 472 -10.42 -23.80 -33.77
CA SER A 472 -11.68 -23.95 -33.05
C SER A 472 -12.82 -23.23 -33.78
N PRO A 473 -14.04 -23.79 -33.79
CA PRO A 473 -15.16 -23.21 -34.52
C PRO A 473 -15.35 -21.74 -34.17
N LEU A 474 -15.42 -20.89 -35.20
CA LEU A 474 -15.62 -19.46 -35.05
C LEU A 474 -17.09 -19.17 -34.72
N PRO A 475 -17.38 -18.17 -33.89
CA PRO A 475 -18.76 -17.84 -33.52
C PRO A 475 -19.60 -17.42 -34.73
N ILE A 476 -18.94 -16.83 -35.72
CA ILE A 476 -19.53 -16.36 -36.97
C ILE A 476 -20.04 -17.52 -37.84
N GLU A 477 -19.55 -18.75 -37.64
CA GLU A 477 -20.00 -19.94 -38.37
C GLU A 477 -21.48 -20.22 -38.13
N ALA A 478 -21.94 -20.07 -36.88
CA ALA A 478 -23.31 -20.41 -36.51
C ALA A 478 -24.35 -19.49 -37.19
N ASP A 479 -23.97 -18.23 -37.42
CA ASP A 479 -24.86 -17.21 -38.00
C ASP A 479 -24.74 -17.10 -39.52
N LEU A 480 -23.51 -17.23 -40.04
CA LEU A 480 -23.20 -17.03 -41.46
C LEU A 480 -23.32 -18.32 -42.28
N CYS A 481 -23.02 -19.47 -41.67
CA CYS A 481 -22.80 -20.76 -42.34
C CYS A 481 -23.70 -21.88 -41.77
N PRO A 482 -25.03 -21.69 -41.67
CA PRO A 482 -25.90 -22.64 -40.97
C PRO A 482 -26.09 -23.99 -41.70
N ALA A 483 -25.75 -24.07 -43.00
CA ALA A 483 -25.99 -25.24 -43.84
C ALA A 483 -24.71 -26.05 -44.15
N ASP A 484 -23.62 -25.38 -44.52
CA ASP A 484 -22.33 -26.01 -44.79
C ASP A 484 -21.18 -25.03 -44.44
N ARG A 485 -20.12 -25.54 -43.81
CA ARG A 485 -18.91 -24.75 -43.47
C ARG A 485 -17.99 -24.58 -44.66
N ASP A 486 -18.07 -25.48 -45.63
CA ASP A 486 -17.25 -25.43 -46.84
C ASP A 486 -17.74 -24.35 -47.81
N ASP A 487 -18.97 -23.84 -47.65
CA ASP A 487 -19.52 -22.72 -48.41
C ASP A 487 -19.07 -21.34 -47.90
N CYS A 488 -18.33 -21.31 -46.80
CA CYS A 488 -17.88 -20.09 -46.15
C CYS A 488 -16.37 -19.91 -46.24
N PHE A 489 -15.95 -18.78 -46.80
CA PHE A 489 -14.55 -18.52 -47.11
C PHE A 489 -14.05 -17.26 -46.44
N VAL A 490 -12.79 -17.26 -46.03
CA VAL A 490 -12.12 -16.04 -45.59
C VAL A 490 -11.85 -15.16 -46.81
N ARG A 491 -12.64 -14.10 -46.98
CA ARG A 491 -12.55 -13.21 -48.15
C ARG A 491 -11.35 -12.28 -48.06
N THR A 492 -11.20 -11.59 -46.94
CA THR A 492 -10.15 -10.58 -46.75
C THR A 492 -9.71 -10.51 -45.29
N ILE A 493 -8.43 -10.31 -45.06
CA ILE A 493 -7.82 -10.13 -43.74
C ILE A 493 -7.09 -8.80 -43.72
N THR A 494 -7.62 -7.80 -43.01
CA THR A 494 -6.94 -6.51 -42.82
C THR A 494 -6.08 -6.55 -41.55
N GLY A 495 -4.81 -6.16 -41.66
CA GLY A 495 -3.81 -6.33 -40.60
C GLY A 495 -2.96 -7.58 -40.83
N GLY A 496 -2.25 -8.02 -39.80
CA GLY A 496 -1.24 -9.09 -39.87
C GLY A 496 0.08 -8.59 -40.48
N SER A 497 1.14 -9.42 -40.37
CA SER A 497 2.47 -9.07 -40.90
C SER A 497 2.56 -9.34 -42.40
N ARG A 498 2.18 -8.36 -43.22
CA ARG A 498 2.04 -8.47 -44.68
C ARG A 498 3.37 -8.31 -45.42
N ASP A 499 4.17 -7.32 -45.03
CA ASP A 499 5.45 -7.03 -45.68
C ASP A 499 6.66 -7.50 -44.84
N GLU A 500 7.86 -7.45 -45.43
CA GLU A 500 9.11 -7.85 -44.75
C GLU A 500 9.42 -6.98 -43.54
N HIS A 501 9.05 -5.69 -43.57
CA HIS A 501 9.29 -4.75 -42.49
C HIS A 501 8.48 -5.14 -41.24
N GLN A 502 7.17 -5.37 -41.40
CA GLN A 502 6.27 -5.83 -40.34
C GLN A 502 6.70 -7.21 -39.81
N ARG A 503 7.13 -8.11 -40.69
CA ARG A 503 7.67 -9.43 -40.30
C ARG A 503 8.95 -9.30 -39.47
N GLY A 504 9.79 -8.31 -39.76
CA GLY A 504 10.99 -7.98 -38.98
C GLY A 504 10.67 -7.56 -37.53
N TRP A 505 9.57 -6.83 -37.33
CA TRP A 505 9.11 -6.40 -36.00
C TRP A 505 8.34 -7.47 -35.23
N PHE A 506 7.81 -8.48 -35.91
CA PHE A 506 6.97 -9.51 -35.31
C PHE A 506 7.69 -10.33 -34.23
N LEU A 507 8.93 -10.77 -34.47
CA LEU A 507 9.67 -11.58 -33.50
C LEU A 507 10.06 -10.79 -32.23
N PRO A 508 10.56 -9.53 -32.33
CA PRO A 508 10.70 -8.65 -31.17
C PRO A 508 9.40 -8.45 -30.38
N PHE A 509 8.28 -8.22 -31.08
CA PHE A 509 6.96 -8.09 -30.46
C PHE A 509 6.61 -9.34 -29.62
N VAL A 510 6.69 -10.52 -30.24
CA VAL A 510 6.44 -11.80 -29.55
C VAL A 510 7.36 -11.98 -28.35
N GLY A 511 8.66 -11.73 -28.54
CA GLY A 511 9.65 -11.89 -27.47
C GLY A 511 9.32 -11.03 -26.24
N ILE A 512 8.93 -9.77 -26.45
CA ILE A 512 8.53 -8.88 -25.37
C ILE A 512 7.18 -9.30 -24.77
N GLY A 513 6.19 -9.67 -25.59
CA GLY A 513 4.90 -10.16 -25.10
C GLY A 513 5.04 -11.39 -24.19
N LEU A 514 5.81 -12.38 -24.62
CA LEU A 514 6.12 -13.59 -23.85
C LEU A 514 6.91 -13.28 -22.57
N LEU A 515 7.85 -12.33 -22.62
CA LEU A 515 8.61 -11.90 -21.45
C LEU A 515 7.69 -11.25 -20.40
N ILE A 516 6.79 -10.36 -20.83
CA ILE A 516 5.80 -9.69 -19.97
C ILE A 516 4.86 -10.70 -19.31
N GLN A 517 4.35 -11.66 -20.10
CA GLN A 517 3.47 -12.73 -19.63
C GLN A 517 4.19 -13.67 -18.66
N THR A 518 5.40 -14.13 -19.00
CA THR A 518 6.24 -14.98 -18.15
C THR A 518 6.57 -14.30 -16.83
N THR A 519 6.98 -13.03 -16.89
CA THR A 519 7.30 -12.23 -15.70
C THR A 519 6.08 -12.10 -14.79
N PHE A 520 4.91 -11.86 -15.37
CA PHE A 520 3.68 -11.76 -14.59
C PHE A 520 3.27 -13.08 -13.93
N VAL A 521 3.27 -14.19 -14.69
CA VAL A 521 2.98 -15.52 -14.14
C VAL A 521 3.95 -15.85 -13.01
N PHE A 522 5.25 -15.57 -13.20
CA PHE A 522 6.25 -15.70 -12.14
C PHE A 522 5.88 -14.88 -10.90
N ILE A 523 5.49 -13.61 -11.06
CA ILE A 523 5.16 -12.75 -9.92
C ILE A 523 3.88 -13.22 -9.21
N CYS A 524 2.87 -13.73 -9.93
CA CYS A 524 1.70 -14.35 -9.31
C CYS A 524 2.07 -15.56 -8.45
N LEU A 525 2.84 -16.49 -9.02
CA LEU A 525 3.33 -17.67 -8.31
C LEU A 525 4.18 -17.27 -7.09
N TYR A 526 5.05 -16.28 -7.26
CA TYR A 526 5.91 -15.77 -6.23
C TYR A 526 5.12 -15.05 -5.12
N ALA A 527 4.07 -14.30 -5.45
CA ALA A 527 3.20 -13.64 -4.49
C ALA A 527 2.44 -14.66 -3.61
N VAL A 528 1.88 -15.69 -4.23
CA VAL A 528 1.24 -16.82 -3.53
C VAL A 528 2.25 -17.51 -2.62
N ALA A 529 3.44 -17.85 -3.13
CA ALA A 529 4.49 -18.48 -2.34
C ALA A 529 4.90 -17.61 -1.14
N LYS A 530 5.01 -16.29 -1.31
CA LYS A 530 5.33 -15.34 -0.22
C LYS A 530 4.23 -15.26 0.81
N LEU A 531 2.96 -15.28 0.40
CA LEU A 531 1.83 -15.32 1.31
C LEU A 531 1.81 -16.61 2.12
N LEU A 532 1.96 -17.76 1.46
CA LEU A 532 2.00 -19.07 2.12
C LEU A 532 3.17 -19.18 3.08
N PHE A 533 4.35 -18.70 2.67
CA PHE A 533 5.50 -18.59 3.56
C PHE A 533 5.20 -17.69 4.75
N PHE A 534 4.62 -16.51 4.50
CA PHE A 534 4.30 -15.56 5.56
C PHE A 534 3.36 -16.17 6.58
N ILE A 535 2.23 -16.72 6.13
CA ILE A 535 1.24 -17.35 6.99
C ILE A 535 1.83 -18.59 7.69
N GLY A 536 2.52 -19.46 6.95
CA GLY A 536 3.10 -20.69 7.49
C GLY A 536 4.08 -20.45 8.63
N VAL A 537 4.95 -19.42 8.50
CA VAL A 537 5.86 -19.06 9.59
C VAL A 537 5.11 -18.52 10.81
N HIS A 538 4.07 -17.70 10.63
CA HIS A 538 3.30 -17.19 11.76
C HIS A 538 2.44 -18.27 12.43
N VAL A 539 1.85 -19.17 11.66
CA VAL A 539 1.15 -20.34 12.23
C VAL A 539 2.13 -21.19 13.03
N SER A 540 3.34 -21.45 12.50
CA SER A 540 4.38 -22.17 13.24
C SER A 540 4.82 -21.45 14.52
N ALA A 541 4.80 -20.11 14.52
CA ALA A 541 5.15 -19.30 15.69
C ALA A 541 4.04 -19.30 16.76
N ILE A 542 2.78 -19.34 16.34
CA ILE A 542 1.60 -19.44 17.21
C ILE A 542 1.41 -20.85 17.77
N SER A 543 1.78 -21.86 16.99
CA SER A 543 1.71 -23.26 17.43
C SER A 543 2.86 -23.64 18.35
N GLU A 544 3.88 -22.79 18.48
CA GLU A 544 5.15 -23.06 19.19
C GLU A 544 5.90 -24.29 18.65
N MET A 545 5.65 -24.69 17.40
CA MET A 545 6.32 -25.85 16.78
C MET A 545 7.77 -25.57 16.36
N GLY A 546 8.19 -24.29 16.36
CA GLY A 546 9.50 -23.86 15.86
C GLY A 546 10.30 -23.07 16.88
N ARG A 547 11.49 -22.59 16.45
CA ARG A 547 12.28 -21.64 17.24
C ARG A 547 11.62 -20.27 17.33
N LEU A 548 10.86 -19.85 16.32
CA LEU A 548 10.12 -18.60 16.39
C LEU A 548 8.90 -18.78 17.29
N LYS A 549 8.69 -17.87 18.23
CA LYS A 549 7.53 -17.83 19.12
C LYS A 549 6.81 -16.50 18.98
N LEU A 550 5.48 -16.57 18.94
CA LEU A 550 4.64 -15.38 18.98
C LEU A 550 4.03 -15.23 20.38
N ARG A 551 4.42 -14.19 21.11
CA ARG A 551 3.79 -13.82 22.38
C ARG A 551 2.52 -13.02 22.10
N LEU A 552 1.39 -13.54 22.59
CA LEU A 552 0.09 -12.88 22.52
C LEU A 552 0.02 -11.82 23.64
N ASP A 553 -0.33 -10.60 23.26
CA ASP A 553 -0.46 -9.47 24.18
C ASP A 553 -1.92 -9.26 24.59
N PHE A 554 -2.30 -9.88 25.70
CA PHE A 554 -3.65 -9.79 26.24
C PHE A 554 -4.00 -8.39 26.78
N SER A 555 -3.01 -7.52 27.02
CA SER A 555 -3.25 -6.15 27.47
C SER A 555 -3.53 -5.17 26.33
N ASP A 556 -3.45 -5.63 25.06
CA ASP A 556 -3.70 -4.80 23.88
C ASP A 556 -5.08 -4.11 23.96
N ARG A 557 -5.08 -2.77 23.97
CA ARG A 557 -6.28 -1.92 24.02
C ARG A 557 -7.25 -2.17 22.86
N ASN A 558 -6.76 -2.71 21.74
CA ASN A 558 -7.63 -3.08 20.61
C ASN A 558 -8.32 -4.44 20.82
N HIS A 559 -7.99 -5.14 21.91
CA HIS A 559 -8.37 -6.51 22.22
C HIS A 559 -8.08 -7.47 21.06
N ARG A 560 -6.95 -7.26 20.39
CA ARG A 560 -6.50 -8.08 19.27
C ARG A 560 -5.29 -8.92 19.63
N MET A 561 -5.01 -9.13 20.91
CA MET A 561 -3.85 -9.91 21.39
C MET A 561 -2.50 -9.38 20.84
N GLY A 562 -2.42 -8.10 20.49
CA GLY A 562 -1.25 -7.53 19.81
C GLY A 562 -1.12 -7.90 18.33
N LEU A 563 -2.09 -8.62 17.76
CA LEU A 563 -2.18 -9.01 16.35
C LEU A 563 -2.87 -7.96 15.48
N GLY A 564 -3.37 -6.85 16.02
CA GLY A 564 -4.12 -5.87 15.23
C GLY A 564 -3.35 -5.30 14.02
N ARG A 565 -2.01 -5.26 14.09
CA ARG A 565 -1.16 -4.84 12.96
C ARG A 565 -1.03 -5.91 11.85
N LEU A 566 -1.39 -7.16 12.14
CA LEU A 566 -1.38 -8.25 11.18
C LEU A 566 -2.58 -8.17 10.21
N ASP A 567 -3.65 -7.47 10.58
CA ASP A 567 -4.79 -7.28 9.71
C ASP A 567 -4.42 -6.52 8.44
N GLU A 568 -3.44 -5.60 8.51
CA GLU A 568 -3.00 -4.82 7.35
C GLU A 568 -2.41 -5.69 6.22
N PRO A 569 -1.40 -6.57 6.47
CA PRO A 569 -0.92 -7.47 5.42
C PRO A 569 -1.96 -8.49 4.98
N LEU A 570 -2.83 -9.00 5.87
CA LEU A 570 -3.88 -9.96 5.47
C LEU A 570 -4.93 -9.29 4.57
N LEU A 571 -5.33 -8.05 4.88
CA LEU A 571 -6.22 -7.28 4.02
C LEU A 571 -5.57 -6.96 2.67
N ALA A 572 -4.29 -6.62 2.64
CA ALA A 572 -3.55 -6.43 1.39
C ALA A 572 -3.48 -7.72 0.56
N ALA A 573 -3.38 -8.89 1.20
CA ALA A 573 -3.46 -10.19 0.53
C ALA A 573 -4.86 -10.48 -0.04
N LEU A 574 -5.92 -10.08 0.65
CA LEU A 574 -7.29 -10.17 0.10
C LEU A 574 -7.50 -9.26 -1.11
N TRP A 575 -6.95 -8.04 -1.09
CA TRP A 575 -6.95 -7.16 -2.27
C TRP A 575 -6.21 -7.77 -3.45
N LEU A 576 -5.07 -8.42 -3.21
CA LEU A 576 -4.37 -9.19 -4.24
C LEU A 576 -5.24 -10.29 -4.84
N ALA A 577 -5.92 -11.06 -4.00
CA ALA A 577 -6.82 -12.13 -4.44
C ALA A 577 -7.99 -11.59 -5.25
N ALA A 578 -8.57 -10.45 -4.85
CA ALA A 578 -9.68 -9.84 -5.55
C ALA A 578 -9.28 -9.25 -6.90
N ILE A 579 -8.15 -8.53 -6.97
CA ILE A 579 -7.62 -8.02 -8.23
C ILE A 579 -7.26 -9.20 -9.15
N GLY A 580 -6.52 -10.18 -8.64
CA GLY A 580 -6.15 -11.37 -9.40
C GLY A 580 -7.37 -12.14 -9.91
N GLY A 581 -8.35 -12.39 -9.04
CA GLY A 581 -9.60 -13.07 -9.37
C GLY A 581 -10.44 -12.33 -10.40
N MET A 582 -10.71 -11.03 -10.17
CA MET A 582 -11.47 -10.20 -11.11
C MET A 582 -10.86 -10.21 -12.51
N TRP A 583 -9.53 -10.10 -12.60
CA TRP A 583 -8.87 -10.09 -13.89
C TRP A 583 -8.72 -11.48 -14.52
N SER A 584 -8.48 -12.53 -13.74
CA SER A 584 -8.59 -13.91 -14.25
C SER A 584 -9.98 -14.17 -14.80
N CYS A 585 -11.03 -13.65 -14.14
CA CYS A 585 -12.39 -13.70 -14.66
C CYS A 585 -12.51 -12.95 -15.99
N LEU A 586 -12.01 -11.72 -16.08
CA LEU A 586 -12.01 -10.97 -17.34
C LEU A 586 -11.27 -11.70 -18.46
N VAL A 587 -10.11 -12.30 -18.18
CA VAL A 587 -9.33 -13.10 -19.14
C VAL A 587 -10.10 -14.32 -19.61
N CYS A 588 -10.66 -15.11 -18.69
CA CYS A 588 -11.48 -16.28 -19.02
C CYS A 588 -12.73 -15.90 -19.81
N LEU A 589 -13.37 -14.78 -19.47
CA LEU A 589 -14.50 -14.26 -20.24
C LEU A 589 -14.06 -13.92 -21.66
N SER A 590 -13.03 -13.12 -21.84
CA SER A 590 -12.60 -12.71 -23.18
C SER A 590 -11.96 -13.80 -24.04
N ASN A 591 -11.46 -14.88 -23.44
CA ASN A 591 -10.94 -16.03 -24.17
C ASN A 591 -12.03 -17.02 -24.59
N ASN A 592 -13.32 -16.77 -24.26
CA ASN A 592 -14.45 -17.63 -24.63
C ASN A 592 -14.47 -17.94 -26.13
N GLU A 593 -14.16 -16.94 -26.98
CA GLU A 593 -14.14 -17.06 -28.43
C GLU A 593 -13.16 -16.04 -28.99
N LYS A 594 -12.22 -16.46 -29.86
CA LYS A 594 -11.27 -15.55 -30.50
C LYS A 594 -12.05 -14.55 -31.38
N GLY A 595 -12.22 -13.32 -30.89
CA GLY A 595 -12.80 -12.23 -31.67
C GLY A 595 -13.65 -11.22 -30.90
N SER A 596 -13.88 -10.05 -31.53
CA SER A 596 -14.69 -8.94 -31.01
C SER A 596 -16.20 -9.22 -30.80
N ARG A 597 -16.66 -10.48 -30.85
CA ARG A 597 -18.09 -10.87 -30.80
C ARG A 597 -18.53 -11.58 -29.53
N PHE A 598 -17.72 -11.50 -28.46
CA PHE A 598 -18.02 -12.01 -27.12
C PHE A 598 -19.47 -11.76 -26.62
N PHE A 599 -20.08 -10.65 -27.01
CA PHE A 599 -21.45 -10.29 -26.60
C PHE A 599 -22.54 -10.62 -27.64
N LEU A 600 -22.23 -11.29 -28.74
CA LEU A 600 -23.18 -11.58 -29.82
C LEU A 600 -23.46 -13.07 -30.01
N ALA A 601 -22.84 -13.94 -29.19
CA ALA A 601 -23.02 -15.38 -29.24
C ALA A 601 -24.49 -15.80 -29.10
N GLY A 602 -25.03 -16.47 -30.11
CA GLY A 602 -26.37 -17.05 -30.13
C GLY A 602 -26.52 -18.32 -29.26
N PRO A 603 -27.73 -18.91 -29.18
CA PRO A 603 -28.05 -20.07 -28.33
C PRO A 603 -27.22 -21.33 -28.61
N ALA A 604 -26.65 -21.45 -29.81
CA ALA A 604 -25.80 -22.58 -30.21
C ALA A 604 -24.49 -22.69 -29.39
N LEU A 605 -24.07 -21.61 -28.71
CA LEU A 605 -22.82 -21.53 -27.95
C LEU A 605 -23.00 -21.81 -26.45
N VAL A 606 -24.19 -22.25 -26.02
CA VAL A 606 -24.48 -22.61 -24.62
C VAL A 606 -23.48 -23.63 -24.02
N PRO A 607 -23.06 -24.71 -24.72
CA PRO A 607 -22.09 -25.66 -24.16
C PRO A 607 -20.70 -25.07 -23.94
N ALA A 608 -20.24 -24.21 -24.87
CA ALA A 608 -18.99 -23.47 -24.73
C ALA A 608 -19.09 -22.52 -23.51
N ASN A 609 -20.13 -21.70 -23.46
CA ASN A 609 -20.42 -20.81 -22.34
C ASN A 609 -20.51 -21.54 -20.99
N LEU A 610 -21.04 -22.78 -20.95
CA LEU A 610 -21.10 -23.60 -19.74
C LEU A 610 -19.70 -24.06 -19.30
N SER A 611 -18.88 -24.58 -20.23
CA SER A 611 -17.50 -24.98 -19.94
C SER A 611 -16.65 -23.80 -19.43
N HIS A 612 -16.92 -22.60 -19.94
CA HIS A 612 -16.26 -21.37 -19.52
C HIS A 612 -16.79 -20.83 -18.19
N GLY A 613 -18.09 -20.94 -17.92
CA GLY A 613 -18.65 -20.67 -16.59
C GLY A 613 -18.05 -21.58 -15.53
N VAL A 614 -17.82 -22.85 -15.87
CA VAL A 614 -17.10 -23.81 -15.02
C VAL A 614 -15.63 -23.40 -14.86
N GLY A 615 -14.92 -23.02 -15.92
CA GLY A 615 -13.53 -22.54 -15.84
C GLY A 615 -13.37 -21.24 -15.02
N LEU A 616 -14.34 -20.33 -15.13
CA LEU A 616 -14.44 -19.11 -14.33
C LEU A 616 -14.66 -19.47 -12.85
N PHE A 617 -15.63 -20.35 -12.57
CA PHE A 617 -15.91 -20.82 -11.22
C PHE A 617 -14.69 -21.50 -10.59
N ILE A 618 -14.01 -22.38 -11.33
CA ILE A 618 -12.77 -23.03 -10.89
C ILE A 618 -11.69 -21.99 -10.58
N ASN A 619 -11.51 -20.97 -11.42
CA ASN A 619 -10.55 -19.89 -11.16
C ASN A 619 -10.87 -19.13 -9.88
N VAL A 620 -12.13 -18.74 -9.67
CA VAL A 620 -12.52 -18.04 -8.44
C VAL A 620 -12.30 -18.94 -7.23
N VAL A 621 -12.74 -20.20 -7.28
CA VAL A 621 -12.50 -21.17 -6.21
C VAL A 621 -11.00 -21.34 -5.95
N LEU A 622 -10.16 -21.35 -6.99
CA LEU A 622 -8.72 -21.44 -6.86
C LEU A 622 -8.14 -20.21 -6.15
N TRP A 623 -8.54 -18.99 -6.52
CA TRP A 623 -8.10 -17.77 -5.84
C TRP A 623 -8.56 -17.74 -4.36
N ILE A 624 -9.79 -18.18 -4.07
CA ILE A 624 -10.30 -18.33 -2.71
C ILE A 624 -9.50 -19.39 -1.95
N ALA A 625 -9.19 -20.53 -2.57
CA ALA A 625 -8.40 -21.57 -1.95
C ALA A 625 -6.97 -21.09 -1.66
N LEU A 626 -6.34 -20.40 -2.61
CA LEU A 626 -4.95 -19.95 -2.50
C LEU A 626 -4.75 -18.83 -1.45
N PHE A 627 -5.73 -17.95 -1.26
CA PHE A 627 -5.62 -16.81 -0.34
C PHE A 627 -6.48 -16.97 0.90
N GLY A 628 -7.73 -17.41 0.72
CA GLY A 628 -8.72 -17.57 1.79
C GLY A 628 -8.41 -18.73 2.73
N VAL A 629 -8.01 -19.91 2.24
CA VAL A 629 -7.72 -21.07 3.11
C VAL A 629 -6.52 -20.78 4.04
N PRO A 630 -5.39 -20.22 3.58
CA PRO A 630 -4.31 -19.84 4.48
C PRO A 630 -4.74 -18.82 5.54
N ILE A 631 -5.51 -17.80 5.16
CA ILE A 631 -6.00 -16.78 6.09
C ILE A 631 -6.96 -17.39 7.12
N TRP A 632 -7.86 -18.26 6.67
CA TRP A 632 -8.78 -19.00 7.54
C TRP A 632 -8.03 -19.94 8.49
N TYR A 633 -7.03 -20.64 7.99
CA TYR A 633 -6.20 -21.53 8.81
C TYR A 633 -5.40 -20.75 9.84
N PHE A 634 -4.91 -19.56 9.49
CA PHE A 634 -4.26 -18.64 10.42
C PHE A 634 -5.22 -18.18 11.54
N ASP A 635 -6.44 -17.76 11.19
CA ASP A 635 -7.49 -17.41 12.17
C ASP A 635 -7.80 -18.59 13.09
N PHE A 636 -7.93 -19.78 12.52
CA PHE A 636 -8.14 -21.01 13.28
C PHE A 636 -6.98 -21.29 14.25
N ALA A 637 -5.73 -21.13 13.83
CA ALA A 637 -4.55 -21.30 14.69
C ALA A 637 -4.55 -20.29 15.85
N CYS A 638 -4.94 -19.04 15.61
CA CYS A 638 -5.11 -18.03 16.66
C CYS A 638 -6.17 -18.45 17.69
N HIS A 639 -7.32 -18.93 17.22
CA HIS A 639 -8.37 -19.45 18.10
C HIS A 639 -7.91 -20.66 18.92
N GLN A 640 -7.13 -21.56 18.33
CA GLN A 640 -6.55 -22.68 19.07
C GLN A 640 -5.53 -22.23 20.11
N ALA A 641 -4.72 -21.19 19.82
CA ALA A 641 -3.80 -20.63 20.79
C ALA A 641 -4.54 -19.98 21.97
N LEU A 642 -5.62 -19.23 21.71
CA LEU A 642 -6.51 -18.72 22.75
C LEU A 642 -7.11 -19.82 23.62
N ALA A 643 -7.59 -20.89 22.99
CA ALA A 643 -8.17 -22.02 23.73
C ALA A 643 -7.13 -22.71 24.61
N ARG A 644 -5.87 -22.80 24.16
CA ARG A 644 -4.76 -23.34 24.96
C ARG A 644 -4.42 -22.41 26.12
N GLU A 645 -4.35 -21.10 25.88
CA GLU A 645 -4.03 -20.15 26.94
C GLU A 645 -5.13 -20.06 27.99
N ARG A 646 -6.39 -20.09 27.59
CA ARG A 646 -7.52 -20.20 28.51
C ARG A 646 -7.41 -21.42 29.42
N ARG A 647 -7.07 -22.60 28.87
CA ARG A 647 -6.87 -23.81 29.67
C ARG A 647 -5.73 -23.66 30.68
N LYS A 648 -4.63 -23.00 30.30
CA LYS A 648 -3.53 -22.71 31.23
C LYS A 648 -3.97 -21.75 32.33
N LEU A 649 -4.74 -20.70 31.99
CA LEU A 649 -5.29 -19.76 32.96
C LEU A 649 -6.32 -20.42 33.88
N ASP A 650 -7.17 -21.32 33.36
CA ASP A 650 -8.12 -22.10 34.14
C ASP A 650 -7.39 -23.00 35.15
N GLN A 651 -6.30 -23.66 34.73
CA GLN A 651 -5.43 -24.46 35.61
C GLN A 651 -4.74 -23.59 36.67
N ALA A 652 -4.11 -22.49 36.27
CA ALA A 652 -3.47 -21.56 37.18
C ALA A 652 -4.48 -20.96 38.17
N HIS A 653 -5.70 -20.65 37.74
CA HIS A 653 -6.77 -20.12 38.58
C HIS A 653 -7.27 -21.15 39.61
N ALA A 654 -7.31 -22.44 39.23
CA ALA A 654 -7.63 -23.52 40.17
C ALA A 654 -6.56 -23.68 41.26
N GLU A 655 -5.29 -23.45 40.92
CA GLU A 655 -4.13 -23.61 41.79
C GLU A 655 -3.76 -22.34 42.58
N ALA A 656 -4.23 -21.17 42.16
CA ALA A 656 -3.88 -19.87 42.72
C ALA A 656 -4.47 -19.60 44.11
N SER A 657 -3.77 -18.76 44.89
CA SER A 657 -4.24 -18.22 46.15
C SER A 657 -5.42 -17.24 45.96
N ALA A 658 -6.16 -16.92 47.03
CA ALA A 658 -7.32 -16.03 46.95
C ALA A 658 -6.99 -14.64 46.38
N ASP A 659 -5.80 -14.10 46.70
CA ASP A 659 -5.34 -12.80 46.23
C ASP A 659 -4.95 -12.83 44.74
N GLU A 660 -4.36 -13.93 44.27
CA GLU A 660 -3.97 -14.13 42.86
C GLU A 660 -5.16 -14.42 41.94
N LYS A 661 -6.23 -15.03 42.49
CA LYS A 661 -7.44 -15.36 41.73
C LYS A 661 -8.07 -14.13 41.09
N HIS A 662 -8.10 -13.00 41.78
CA HIS A 662 -8.73 -11.80 41.24
C HIS A 662 -8.04 -11.29 39.96
N GLY A 663 -6.71 -11.37 39.89
CA GLY A 663 -5.93 -11.04 38.70
C GLY A 663 -6.12 -12.05 37.56
N LEU A 664 -6.21 -13.35 37.90
CA LEU A 664 -6.45 -14.42 36.92
C LEU A 664 -7.88 -14.37 36.36
N GLU A 665 -8.89 -14.05 37.17
CA GLU A 665 -10.28 -13.84 36.71
C GLU A 665 -10.38 -12.70 35.70
N ALA A 666 -9.69 -11.58 35.94
CA ALA A 666 -9.65 -10.47 35.00
C ALA A 666 -9.04 -10.90 33.65
N ARG A 667 -7.97 -11.70 33.67
CA ARG A 667 -7.34 -12.25 32.45
C ARG A 667 -8.24 -13.27 31.75
N LEU A 668 -8.92 -14.15 32.50
CA LEU A 668 -9.88 -15.11 31.95
C LEU A 668 -11.05 -14.41 31.27
N LYS A 669 -11.63 -13.39 31.93
CA LYS A 669 -12.71 -12.58 31.36
C LYS A 669 -12.27 -11.90 30.06
N LEU A 670 -11.07 -11.35 30.03
CA LEU A 670 -10.54 -10.71 28.83
C LEU A 670 -10.31 -11.71 27.69
N VAL A 671 -9.83 -12.93 27.98
CA VAL A 671 -9.72 -14.01 26.98
C VAL A 671 -11.09 -14.42 26.46
N ASP A 672 -12.10 -14.52 27.32
CA ASP A 672 -13.47 -14.86 26.92
C ASP A 672 -14.12 -13.77 26.08
N GLU A 673 -13.94 -12.50 26.44
CA GLU A 673 -14.37 -11.35 25.63
C GLU A 673 -13.71 -11.35 24.25
N GLN A 674 -12.41 -11.64 24.18
CA GLN A 674 -11.68 -11.74 22.92
C GLN A 674 -12.16 -12.92 22.06
N ARG A 675 -12.46 -14.07 22.68
CA ARG A 675 -13.01 -15.24 21.99
C ARG A 675 -14.42 -14.98 21.45
N ALA A 676 -15.23 -14.19 22.17
CA ALA A 676 -16.59 -13.84 21.79
C ALA A 676 -16.65 -12.76 20.67
N ARG A 677 -15.60 -11.96 20.49
CA ARG A 677 -15.58 -10.93 19.45
C ARG A 677 -15.58 -11.58 18.06
N PRO A 678 -16.50 -11.18 17.17
CA PRO A 678 -16.59 -11.72 15.82
C PRO A 678 -15.51 -11.09 14.92
N HIS A 679 -14.24 -11.37 15.22
CA HIS A 679 -13.10 -11.01 14.36
C HIS A 679 -13.28 -11.60 12.95
N ARG A 680 -13.84 -12.81 12.91
CA ARG A 680 -14.30 -13.50 11.71
C ARG A 680 -15.24 -12.66 10.86
N LEU A 681 -16.17 -11.91 11.44
CA LEU A 681 -17.22 -11.26 10.66
C LEU A 681 -16.68 -10.16 9.75
N ARG A 682 -15.64 -9.40 10.13
CA ARG A 682 -15.08 -8.35 9.25
C ARG A 682 -14.20 -8.90 8.13
N LEU A 683 -13.31 -9.84 8.44
CA LEU A 683 -12.49 -10.52 7.43
C LEU A 683 -13.36 -11.38 6.50
N LEU A 684 -14.39 -12.03 7.04
CA LEU A 684 -15.39 -12.72 6.25
C LEU A 684 -16.28 -11.74 5.48
N LEU A 685 -16.72 -10.60 6.02
CA LEU A 685 -17.52 -9.64 5.25
C LEU A 685 -16.70 -9.08 4.09
N VAL A 686 -15.46 -8.70 4.33
CA VAL A 686 -14.58 -8.17 3.27
C VAL A 686 -14.24 -9.26 2.27
N GLY A 687 -13.86 -10.45 2.74
CA GLY A 687 -13.61 -11.62 1.88
C GLY A 687 -14.84 -12.00 1.05
N TRP A 688 -16.00 -12.16 1.67
CA TRP A 688 -17.26 -12.47 1.00
C TRP A 688 -17.74 -11.35 0.10
N SER A 689 -17.63 -10.08 0.47
CA SER A 689 -17.99 -8.97 -0.42
C SER A 689 -17.06 -8.90 -1.62
N MET A 690 -15.77 -9.21 -1.47
CA MET A 690 -14.82 -9.32 -2.58
C MET A 690 -15.10 -10.55 -3.46
N ILE A 691 -15.45 -11.69 -2.87
CA ILE A 691 -15.85 -12.91 -3.59
C ILE A 691 -17.15 -12.69 -4.33
N ILE A 692 -18.15 -12.11 -3.66
CA ILE A 692 -19.41 -11.67 -4.24
C ILE A 692 -19.10 -10.72 -5.39
N LEU A 693 -18.30 -9.66 -5.20
CA LEU A 693 -17.97 -8.77 -6.30
C LEU A 693 -17.26 -9.51 -7.45
N SER A 694 -16.34 -10.42 -7.16
CA SER A 694 -15.56 -11.15 -8.17
C SER A 694 -16.35 -12.26 -8.88
N VAL A 695 -17.45 -12.74 -8.30
CA VAL A 695 -18.32 -13.80 -8.85
C VAL A 695 -19.61 -13.20 -9.42
N LEU A 696 -20.33 -12.42 -8.62
CA LEU A 696 -21.54 -11.73 -9.02
C LEU A 696 -21.27 -10.66 -10.07
N LEU A 697 -20.15 -9.93 -10.10
CA LEU A 697 -19.95 -8.96 -11.19
C LEU A 697 -19.81 -9.66 -12.55
N PRO A 698 -18.97 -10.71 -12.72
CA PRO A 698 -18.98 -11.50 -13.96
C PRO A 698 -20.32 -12.16 -14.27
N ILE A 699 -21.01 -12.72 -13.28
CA ILE A 699 -22.33 -13.34 -13.49
C ILE A 699 -23.37 -12.28 -13.88
N LEU A 700 -23.39 -11.11 -13.25
CA LEU A 700 -24.30 -10.01 -13.59
C LEU A 700 -23.96 -9.41 -14.95
N LEU A 701 -22.68 -9.32 -15.31
CA LEU A 701 -22.25 -8.94 -16.66
C LEU A 701 -22.68 -10.01 -17.68
N TRP A 702 -22.60 -11.30 -17.34
CA TRP A 702 -23.03 -12.40 -18.19
C TRP A 702 -24.56 -12.42 -18.35
N VAL A 703 -25.32 -12.47 -17.25
CA VAL A 703 -26.78 -12.42 -17.21
C VAL A 703 -27.31 -11.15 -17.85
N GLY A 704 -26.73 -10.00 -17.49
CA GLY A 704 -27.05 -8.71 -18.08
C GLY A 704 -26.75 -8.66 -19.56
N SER A 705 -25.68 -9.33 -20.03
CA SER A 705 -25.44 -9.47 -21.46
C SER A 705 -26.57 -10.26 -22.13
N SER A 706 -27.07 -11.35 -21.53
CA SER A 706 -28.18 -12.14 -22.07
C SER A 706 -29.58 -11.50 -21.96
N TRP A 707 -29.74 -10.31 -21.37
CA TRP A 707 -31.03 -9.60 -21.26
C TRP A 707 -31.30 -8.70 -22.48
N HIS A 708 -32.46 -8.87 -23.13
CA HIS A 708 -32.89 -8.16 -24.35
C HIS A 708 -32.67 -6.62 -24.42
N PRO A 709 -32.89 -5.79 -23.37
CA PRO A 709 -32.63 -4.35 -23.46
C PRO A 709 -31.13 -3.99 -23.58
N VAL A 710 -30.23 -4.96 -23.35
CA VAL A 710 -28.78 -4.81 -23.49
C VAL A 710 -28.33 -5.09 -24.92
N GLU A 711 -29.19 -5.55 -25.85
CA GLU A 711 -28.82 -5.68 -27.27
C GLU A 711 -28.42 -4.33 -27.92
N PHE A 712 -29.04 -3.23 -27.50
CA PHE A 712 -28.67 -1.88 -27.95
C PHE A 712 -27.28 -1.48 -27.42
N LEU A 713 -27.00 -1.68 -26.13
CA LEU A 713 -25.67 -1.43 -25.56
C LEU A 713 -24.62 -2.42 -26.08
N ARG A 714 -24.97 -3.68 -26.36
CA ARG A 714 -24.11 -4.70 -26.99
C ARG A 714 -23.75 -4.30 -28.41
N GLY A 715 -24.73 -3.89 -29.22
CA GLY A 715 -24.49 -3.43 -30.59
C GLY A 715 -23.57 -2.21 -30.62
N VAL A 716 -23.71 -1.30 -29.66
CA VAL A 716 -22.88 -0.08 -29.57
C VAL A 716 -21.49 -0.37 -28.96
N LEU A 717 -21.38 -1.05 -27.82
CA LEU A 717 -20.10 -1.32 -27.15
C LEU A 717 -19.29 -2.40 -27.88
N ALA A 718 -19.88 -3.52 -28.29
CA ALA A 718 -19.14 -4.61 -28.94
C ALA A 718 -18.69 -4.25 -30.36
N ARG A 719 -19.47 -3.44 -31.10
CA ARG A 719 -19.08 -2.99 -32.45
C ARG A 719 -18.28 -1.70 -32.47
N ARG A 720 -18.42 -0.78 -31.49
CA ARG A 720 -17.70 0.51 -31.53
C ARG A 720 -16.45 0.57 -30.67
N LEU A 721 -16.30 -0.21 -29.60
CA LEU A 721 -15.13 -0.07 -28.72
C LEU A 721 -13.86 -0.73 -29.29
N PRO A 722 -13.88 -2.02 -29.69
CA PRO A 722 -12.73 -2.64 -30.35
C PRO A 722 -12.44 -1.97 -31.69
N HIS A 723 -13.51 -1.68 -32.43
CA HIS A 723 -13.42 -1.03 -33.73
C HIS A 723 -12.94 0.42 -33.61
N GLY A 724 -13.33 1.16 -32.56
CA GLY A 724 -12.88 2.52 -32.27
C GLY A 724 -11.42 2.56 -31.87
N VAL A 725 -10.95 1.64 -31.02
CA VAL A 725 -9.51 1.54 -30.68
C VAL A 725 -8.68 1.16 -31.92
N CYS A 726 -9.11 0.15 -32.68
CA CYS A 726 -8.41 -0.25 -33.90
C CYS A 726 -8.52 0.80 -35.04
N TYR A 727 -9.59 1.60 -35.06
CA TYR A 727 -9.80 2.70 -36.01
C TYR A 727 -8.96 3.94 -35.64
N ILE A 728 -8.88 4.29 -34.35
CA ILE A 728 -7.99 5.36 -33.85
C ILE A 728 -6.53 5.03 -34.19
N LEU A 729 -6.16 3.75 -34.17
CA LEU A 729 -4.83 3.28 -34.56
C LEU A 729 -4.62 3.18 -36.08
N GLY A 730 -5.60 3.58 -36.89
CA GLY A 730 -5.49 3.66 -38.35
C GLY A 730 -5.46 2.30 -39.07
N HIS A 731 -5.91 1.23 -38.41
CA HIS A 731 -5.79 -0.14 -38.94
C HIS A 731 -7.06 -0.69 -39.58
N VAL A 732 -8.17 0.05 -39.57
CA VAL A 732 -9.39 -0.38 -40.25
C VAL A 732 -9.90 0.74 -41.17
N PRO A 733 -9.79 0.61 -42.50
CA PRO A 733 -10.48 1.52 -43.40
C PRO A 733 -11.98 1.48 -43.11
N GLU A 734 -12.65 2.62 -43.26
CA GLU A 734 -14.11 2.69 -43.11
C GLU A 734 -14.75 1.57 -43.92
N ILE A 735 -15.63 0.80 -43.28
CA ILE A 735 -16.47 -0.15 -44.01
C ILE A 735 -17.24 0.70 -45.03
N PRO A 736 -17.03 0.52 -46.35
CA PRO A 736 -17.89 1.18 -47.32
C PRO A 736 -19.31 0.75 -46.96
N ARG A 737 -20.14 1.71 -46.57
CA ARG A 737 -21.55 1.44 -46.28
C ARG A 737 -22.10 0.81 -47.54
N GLN A 738 -22.40 -0.48 -47.50
CA GLN A 738 -23.20 -1.06 -48.58
C GLN A 738 -24.48 -0.23 -48.66
N PRO A 739 -24.83 0.29 -49.85
CA PRO A 739 -26.11 0.95 -50.02
C PRO A 739 -27.18 -0.04 -49.55
N ARG A 740 -28.00 0.37 -48.57
CA ARG A 740 -29.17 -0.41 -48.19
C ARG A 740 -30.04 -0.54 -49.44
N ALA A 741 -30.19 -1.77 -49.93
CA ALA A 741 -31.17 -2.09 -50.96
C ALA A 741 -32.59 -1.89 -50.42
#